data_AF-A0A2V8NQW7-F1
#
_entry.id   AF-A0A2V8NQW7-F1
#
_cell.length_a   1.000
_cell.length_b   1.000
_cell.length_c   1.000
_cell.angle_alpha   90.00
_cell.angle_beta   90.00
_cell.angle_gamma   90.00
#
_symmetry.space_group_name_H-M   'P 1'
#
loop_
_entity.id
_entity.type
_entity.pdbx_description
1 polymer ?
#
loop_
_entity_poly.entity_id
_entity_poly.type
_entity_poly.pdbx_seq_one_letter_code
_entity_poly.pdbx_strand_id
1 'polypeptide(L)'
;MFPRFPLNKNLVKKIVLALAVCAAALWIVARRDVPRAEAQAPPPDYKNFEGPQVHPLAITPDGMRLLAVNTPNNTLSVFYLSGGMLTLVKEIPVGLEPVSVAVRNEREAWVANWLSDSVSIVDLANGNVTQTIDVGDEPTDVLFAGQAREMAFVSVSGLNQVKVFDPNATSAAPQVINIGGKQPRSLTCDATGAQVFVSVFESGNQTTIVPVQQVRTGGGLPAPSPAMSTTLPRAPDTSLIVKRSGANWVDERGDGRWTQFIPYTLADVDVVAIDASGTAPVVSREVRGVGTLVGNSALDAASNRLYVVNTEAHNEVRFEPNVRGRFVSTRVSIISLGTNASVTPVDINPHINQSNPFGTDEERSNSLAIPADIARDASGTLYVAATGSNRVGVLDSSGAVQARINVGQGPTGLAVDNSRRRLYVLNRFDETLSIVDLSSRSVINNVSIGNNPEPQSVRNGRRFLYDASLSAHGDLACASCHANGHRDGIAWDLGDPQGTVQQVASGTIPGIPVSFVANFHPMKGPMTTQTLRGITGTEPLHWRGDRSSLAAFNPAFMSLLGGTRQLTADEMSAFQSFIQTLTYPPNPLENLDRTLPNPATGPNPTRGRQLFNNATLDAAVLTCNQCHSSSPGFKSGTAQVLIPAALLQEPQDFKVPQLRGLYQKVGLQRAPGEQLSGYGFTHDGSFDSLLSFLRSAVFTFNNDNDRLDVAQFVLSFDTGTAPAVGLQVTANAINKTSASVSDRINLLMSQAGVGNCDLIVRGTYGGVRRGFLYIGNGLFQPDRLSDTPVSAQTLLQAVDVNQELTFTGVPLGAGRRMGIDANGNGVLNGDEAARPNPIDDTRFFIQQQYADFLNRDPDPPGFQGWQDIMNNCATGSTQCDRIEISSDFFRSPEFQGRGYFIFRFYIASLGRNAFYKEFVPDLRRVSGFLDDTQLEAAKVAFVNDFVSRSEFKQKYDAITDPAAYVDAILNSAGVTLSQRQVLIDDLRAGRKSRAETLRAIMEAQEVYDKYYNTAFVVMQYFGYLRRDPDILYLNWIDTMNKTGDYRTMINGFINSLEYRQRFTQ
;
A
#
# COMPACT_ATOMS: atom_id res chain seq x y z
N MET A 1 91.63 24.34 -3.89
CA MET A 1 91.83 25.74 -3.47
C MET A 1 90.65 26.54 -4.03
N PHE A 2 89.55 26.64 -3.27
CA PHE A 2 88.39 27.49 -3.62
C PHE A 2 88.23 28.51 -2.49
N PRO A 3 88.04 29.80 -2.79
CA PRO A 3 88.10 30.87 -1.81
C PRO A 3 86.80 30.93 -0.97
N ARG A 4 86.96 31.18 0.33
CA ARG A 4 85.88 31.51 1.25
C ARG A 4 85.39 32.94 0.95
N PHE A 5 84.14 33.09 0.52
CA PHE A 5 83.41 34.35 0.63
C PHE A 5 82.74 34.44 2.02
N PRO A 6 82.69 35.63 2.65
CA PRO A 6 82.11 35.77 3.97
C PRO A 6 80.59 35.76 3.90
N LEU A 7 79.96 34.80 4.60
CA LEU A 7 78.51 34.78 4.82
C LEU A 7 78.10 36.03 5.61
N ASN A 8 77.29 36.87 4.96
CA ASN A 8 76.69 38.05 5.56
C ASN A 8 75.74 37.61 6.69
N LYS A 9 76.20 37.76 7.95
CA LYS A 9 75.46 37.35 9.16
C LYS A 9 74.07 38.00 9.28
N ASN A 10 73.84 39.14 8.63
CA ASN A 10 72.51 39.78 8.59
C ASN A 10 71.56 39.11 7.60
N LEU A 11 72.07 38.52 6.52
CA LEU A 11 71.26 37.74 5.58
C LEU A 11 70.88 36.38 6.19
N VAL A 12 71.81 35.73 6.89
CA VAL A 12 71.52 34.48 7.61
C VAL A 12 70.55 34.70 8.76
N LYS A 13 70.68 35.80 9.53
CA LYS A 13 69.67 36.16 10.55
C LYS A 13 68.30 36.46 9.94
N LYS A 14 68.22 37.11 8.78
CA LYS A 14 66.94 37.37 8.08
C LYS A 14 66.33 36.10 7.50
N ILE A 15 67.13 35.15 7.01
CA ILE A 15 66.65 33.86 6.50
C ILE A 15 66.23 32.92 7.66
N VAL A 16 66.95 32.91 8.78
CA VAL A 16 66.57 32.15 9.98
C VAL A 16 65.33 32.77 10.65
N LEU A 17 65.19 34.10 10.65
CA LEU A 17 63.98 34.77 11.15
C LEU A 17 62.79 34.56 10.20
N ALA A 18 63.00 34.56 8.87
CA ALA A 18 61.95 34.26 7.89
C ALA A 18 61.54 32.77 7.92
N LEU A 19 62.47 31.84 8.12
CA LEU A 19 62.17 30.42 8.28
C LEU A 19 61.54 30.12 9.65
N ALA A 20 61.89 30.84 10.72
CA ALA A 20 61.24 30.71 12.03
C ALA A 20 59.83 31.34 12.03
N VAL A 21 59.62 32.46 11.32
CA VAL A 21 58.29 33.06 11.13
C VAL A 21 57.44 32.21 10.18
N CYS A 22 58.02 31.58 9.15
CA CYS A 22 57.30 30.61 8.31
C CYS A 22 57.01 29.30 9.05
N ALA A 23 57.90 28.80 9.91
CA ALA A 23 57.66 27.60 10.72
C ALA A 23 56.65 27.86 11.84
N ALA A 24 56.66 29.04 12.47
CA ALA A 24 55.64 29.46 13.43
C ALA A 24 54.30 29.79 12.76
N ALA A 25 54.30 30.37 11.55
CA ALA A 25 53.08 30.55 10.75
C ALA A 25 52.55 29.20 10.23
N LEU A 26 53.40 28.24 9.89
CA LEU A 26 52.97 26.87 9.54
C LEU A 26 52.46 26.11 10.76
N TRP A 27 52.94 26.38 11.98
CA TRP A 27 52.41 25.77 13.21
C TRP A 27 51.12 26.44 13.71
N ILE A 28 50.94 27.74 13.48
CA ILE A 28 49.72 28.51 13.84
C ILE A 28 48.64 28.39 12.75
N VAL A 29 49.00 28.15 11.48
CA VAL A 29 48.04 27.89 10.38
C VAL A 29 47.71 26.39 10.25
N ALA A 30 48.53 25.47 10.80
CA ALA A 30 48.18 24.04 10.95
C ALA A 30 47.35 23.72 12.21
N ARG A 31 46.96 24.74 12.99
CA ARG A 31 45.83 24.69 13.92
C ARG A 31 44.78 25.74 13.53
N ARG A 32 44.43 25.79 12.24
CA ARG A 32 42.99 25.85 11.99
C ARG A 32 42.49 24.51 12.46
N ASP A 33 41.60 24.51 13.45
CA ASP A 33 40.67 23.40 13.58
C ASP A 33 40.20 23.13 12.15
N VAL A 34 40.68 22.04 11.54
CA VAL A 34 39.84 21.26 10.63
C VAL A 34 38.57 21.21 11.45
N PRO A 35 37.45 21.81 11.02
CA PRO A 35 36.22 21.61 11.76
C PRO A 35 36.19 20.11 11.89
N ARG A 36 36.32 19.58 13.12
CA ARG A 36 35.93 18.20 13.36
C ARG A 36 34.59 18.20 12.69
N ALA A 37 34.46 17.47 11.57
CA ALA A 37 33.17 17.27 10.95
C ALA A 37 32.31 16.96 12.16
N GLU A 38 31.40 17.88 12.51
CA GLU A 38 30.50 17.65 13.64
C GLU A 38 30.02 16.25 13.37
N ALA A 39 30.32 15.32 14.28
CA ALA A 39 30.11 13.90 14.01
C ALA A 39 28.67 13.82 13.56
N GLN A 40 28.46 13.63 12.25
CA GLN A 40 27.17 13.91 11.65
C GLN A 40 26.25 12.95 12.36
N ALA A 41 25.23 13.49 13.03
CA ALA A 41 24.35 12.66 13.84
C ALA A 41 23.96 11.45 12.99
N PRO A 42 24.07 10.23 13.54
CA PRO A 42 23.82 9.03 12.75
C PRO A 42 22.46 9.19 12.05
N PRO A 43 22.37 8.83 10.75
CA PRO A 43 21.14 9.00 10.02
C PRO A 43 20.00 8.29 10.78
N PRO A 44 18.79 8.87 10.79
CA PRO A 44 17.67 8.28 11.51
C PRO A 44 17.40 6.87 10.97
N ASP A 45 17.09 5.94 11.88
CA ASP A 45 16.78 4.54 11.61
C ASP A 45 15.39 4.31 10.98
N TYR A 46 14.60 5.38 10.88
CA TYR A 46 13.29 5.43 10.23
C TYR A 46 13.23 6.57 9.21
N LYS A 47 12.70 6.26 8.01
CA LYS A 47 12.38 7.22 6.95
C LYS A 47 10.90 7.15 6.64
N ASN A 48 10.23 8.29 6.64
CA ASN A 48 8.80 8.35 6.36
C ASN A 48 8.56 8.75 4.90
N PHE A 49 8.08 7.81 4.07
CA PHE A 49 7.66 8.10 2.70
C PHE A 49 6.16 8.37 2.57
N GLU A 50 5.40 8.09 3.63
CA GLU A 50 3.95 8.24 3.72
C GLU A 50 3.23 7.49 2.57
N GLY A 51 3.62 6.23 2.31
CA GLY A 51 3.12 5.41 1.19
C GLY A 51 1.59 5.34 1.07
N PRO A 52 1.00 5.33 -0.14
CA PRO A 52 -0.44 5.37 -0.33
C PRO A 52 -1.10 3.99 -0.32
N GLN A 53 -1.63 3.56 0.83
CA GLN A 53 -2.44 2.34 0.92
C GLN A 53 -3.66 2.40 -0.02
N VAL A 54 -3.93 1.28 -0.71
CA VAL A 54 -5.04 1.10 -1.66
C VAL A 54 -5.97 0.01 -1.15
N HIS A 55 -5.63 -1.27 -1.35
CA HIS A 55 -6.34 -2.41 -0.73
C HIS A 55 -5.45 -3.07 0.34
N PRO A 56 -5.28 -2.44 1.52
CA PRO A 56 -4.31 -2.91 2.50
C PRO A 56 -4.79 -4.12 3.31
N LEU A 57 -6.01 -4.61 3.07
CA LEU A 57 -6.61 -5.77 3.72
C LEU A 57 -7.12 -6.78 2.70
N ALA A 58 -6.95 -8.07 2.98
CA ALA A 58 -7.58 -9.14 2.22
C ALA A 58 -7.91 -10.35 3.10
N ILE A 59 -9.06 -10.99 2.88
CA ILE A 59 -9.44 -12.24 3.54
C ILE A 59 -9.13 -13.40 2.60
N THR A 60 -8.54 -14.49 3.12
CA THR A 60 -8.30 -15.69 2.31
C THR A 60 -9.62 -16.35 1.90
N PRO A 61 -9.72 -16.98 0.71
CA PRO A 61 -10.98 -17.57 0.23
C PRO A 61 -11.61 -18.60 1.18
N ASP A 62 -10.80 -19.32 1.97
CA ASP A 62 -11.24 -20.24 3.03
C ASP A 62 -11.91 -19.54 4.24
N GLY A 63 -11.80 -18.21 4.33
CA GLY A 63 -12.30 -17.37 5.42
C GLY A 63 -11.53 -17.53 6.73
N MET A 64 -10.34 -18.12 6.72
CA MET A 64 -9.55 -18.44 7.92
C MET A 64 -8.45 -17.43 8.25
N ARG A 65 -8.04 -16.57 7.30
CA ARG A 65 -7.05 -15.52 7.57
C ARG A 65 -7.47 -14.16 7.05
N LEU A 66 -7.10 -13.14 7.80
CA LEU A 66 -7.08 -11.75 7.35
C LEU A 66 -5.61 -11.34 7.20
N LEU A 67 -5.28 -10.82 6.03
CA LEU A 67 -3.97 -10.27 5.73
C LEU A 67 -4.05 -8.76 5.82
N ALA A 68 -3.05 -8.13 6.43
CA ALA A 68 -2.92 -6.69 6.52
C ALA A 68 -1.51 -6.26 6.14
N VAL A 69 -1.37 -5.29 5.24
CA VAL A 69 -0.06 -4.67 5.02
C VAL A 69 0.27 -3.77 6.20
N ASN A 70 1.43 -3.98 6.80
CA ASN A 70 2.01 -3.09 7.80
C ASN A 70 3.07 -2.26 7.08
N THR A 71 2.62 -1.13 6.53
CA THR A 71 3.42 -0.22 5.71
C THR A 71 4.68 0.26 6.43
N PRO A 72 4.63 0.80 7.67
CA PRO A 72 5.85 1.29 8.34
C PRO A 72 6.83 0.18 8.73
N ASN A 73 6.34 -1.04 8.99
CA ASN A 73 7.21 -2.19 9.32
C ASN A 73 7.72 -2.94 8.07
N ASN A 74 7.17 -2.69 6.89
CA ASN A 74 7.48 -3.39 5.64
C ASN A 74 7.21 -4.90 5.74
N THR A 75 6.08 -5.24 6.37
CA THR A 75 5.65 -6.63 6.57
C THR A 75 4.22 -6.84 6.10
N LEU A 76 3.91 -8.09 5.74
CA LEU A 76 2.55 -8.59 5.68
C LEU A 76 2.19 -9.25 7.01
N SER A 77 1.25 -8.65 7.74
CA SER A 77 0.72 -9.19 8.98
C SER A 77 -0.39 -10.19 8.66
N VAL A 78 -0.22 -11.43 9.11
CA VAL A 78 -1.16 -12.53 8.88
C VAL A 78 -1.90 -12.79 10.18
N PHE A 79 -3.21 -12.61 10.15
CA PHE A 79 -4.09 -12.91 11.26
C PHE A 79 -4.87 -14.18 11.01
N TYR A 80 -5.01 -15.01 12.05
CA TYR A 80 -6.00 -16.06 12.06
C TYR A 80 -7.38 -15.50 12.44
N LEU A 81 -8.41 -15.91 11.72
CA LEU A 81 -9.81 -15.51 11.91
C LEU A 81 -10.61 -16.64 12.58
N SER A 82 -11.00 -16.39 13.83
CA SER A 82 -11.89 -17.27 14.60
C SER A 82 -12.73 -16.43 15.55
N GLY A 83 -14.02 -16.68 15.67
CA GLY A 83 -14.90 -15.87 16.55
C GLY A 83 -15.31 -14.51 15.98
N GLY A 84 -14.94 -14.21 14.73
CA GLY A 84 -14.81 -12.83 14.27
C GLY A 84 -13.73 -12.05 15.02
N MET A 85 -12.85 -12.73 15.75
CA MET A 85 -11.68 -12.19 16.43
C MET A 85 -10.43 -12.41 15.57
N LEU A 86 -9.43 -11.57 15.82
CA LEU A 86 -8.15 -11.59 15.13
C LEU A 86 -7.04 -12.00 16.09
N THR A 87 -6.21 -12.95 15.66
CA THR A 87 -4.94 -13.26 16.34
C THR A 87 -3.79 -13.15 15.35
N LEU A 88 -2.83 -12.28 15.64
CA LEU A 88 -1.64 -12.13 14.81
C LEU A 88 -0.77 -13.38 14.92
N VAL A 89 -0.60 -14.09 13.81
CA VAL A 89 0.18 -15.33 13.75
C VAL A 89 1.52 -15.16 13.04
N LYS A 90 1.66 -14.22 12.11
CA LYS A 90 2.94 -13.95 11.41
C LYS A 90 3.10 -12.49 11.01
N GLU A 91 4.33 -12.03 10.98
CA GLU A 91 4.74 -10.78 10.32
C GLU A 91 5.81 -11.12 9.27
N ILE A 92 5.39 -11.20 8.00
CA ILE A 92 6.25 -11.68 6.91
C ILE A 92 6.96 -10.47 6.28
N PRO A 93 8.30 -10.35 6.32
CA PRO A 93 9.01 -9.27 5.63
C PRO A 93 8.78 -9.32 4.12
N VAL A 94 8.36 -8.20 3.54
CA VAL A 94 8.10 -8.02 2.10
C VAL A 94 8.98 -6.88 1.55
N GLY A 95 8.57 -6.23 0.46
CA GLY A 95 9.21 -5.00 0.00
C GLY A 95 8.85 -3.78 0.84
N LEU A 96 9.55 -2.69 0.56
CA LEU A 96 9.40 -1.43 1.26
C LEU A 96 8.11 -0.70 0.86
N GLU A 97 7.47 -0.07 1.85
CA GLU A 97 6.17 0.60 1.72
C GLU A 97 5.11 -0.30 1.06
N PRO A 98 4.75 -1.46 1.66
CA PRO A 98 3.67 -2.29 1.13
C PRO A 98 2.33 -1.55 1.28
N VAL A 99 1.55 -1.48 0.19
CA VAL A 99 0.33 -0.66 0.11
C VAL A 99 -0.94 -1.43 -0.25
N SER A 100 -0.78 -2.63 -0.85
CA SER A 100 -1.89 -3.50 -1.22
C SER A 100 -1.50 -4.97 -1.07
N VAL A 101 -2.48 -5.81 -0.75
CA VAL A 101 -2.34 -7.28 -0.75
C VAL A 101 -3.52 -7.92 -1.50
N ALA A 102 -3.21 -8.83 -2.43
CA ALA A 102 -4.20 -9.65 -3.12
C ALA A 102 -3.97 -11.13 -2.80
N VAL A 103 -5.03 -11.84 -2.43
CA VAL A 103 -4.97 -13.29 -2.20
C VAL A 103 -5.33 -14.02 -3.47
N ARG A 104 -4.43 -14.89 -3.94
CA ARG A 104 -4.71 -15.77 -5.08
C ARG A 104 -5.46 -17.03 -4.63
N ASN A 105 -5.01 -17.62 -3.54
CA ASN A 105 -5.58 -18.83 -2.95
C ASN A 105 -5.17 -18.92 -1.46
N GLU A 106 -5.57 -19.99 -0.77
CA GLU A 106 -5.30 -20.17 0.66
C GLU A 106 -3.80 -20.16 1.00
N ARG A 107 -2.90 -20.39 0.05
CA ARG A 107 -1.46 -20.46 0.31
C ARG A 107 -0.68 -19.28 -0.25
N GLU A 108 -1.19 -18.59 -1.25
CA GLU A 108 -0.44 -17.58 -2.01
C GLU A 108 -1.10 -16.21 -1.96
N ALA A 109 -0.31 -15.20 -1.60
CA ALA A 109 -0.69 -13.79 -1.67
C ALA A 109 0.38 -12.97 -2.40
N TRP A 110 -0.04 -11.92 -3.10
CA TRP A 110 0.84 -10.96 -3.78
C TRP A 110 0.72 -9.60 -3.09
N VAL A 111 1.85 -8.99 -2.76
CA VAL A 111 1.91 -7.71 -2.04
C VAL A 111 2.58 -6.66 -2.91
N ALA A 112 1.90 -5.56 -3.23
CA ALA A 112 2.48 -4.43 -3.95
C ALA A 112 3.32 -3.57 -3.00
N ASN A 113 4.60 -3.41 -3.34
CA ASN A 113 5.57 -2.68 -2.55
C ASN A 113 5.90 -1.36 -3.26
N TRP A 114 5.22 -0.29 -2.85
CA TRP A 114 5.20 0.99 -3.57
C TRP A 114 6.60 1.59 -3.74
N LEU A 115 7.46 1.53 -2.71
CA LEU A 115 8.81 2.10 -2.78
C LEU A 115 9.82 1.14 -3.44
N SER A 116 9.54 -0.16 -3.46
CA SER A 116 10.47 -1.18 -3.98
C SER A 116 10.26 -1.51 -5.45
N ASP A 117 9.33 -0.84 -6.12
CA ASP A 117 8.98 -1.03 -7.52
C ASP A 117 8.69 -2.50 -7.91
N SER A 118 8.20 -3.25 -6.91
CA SER A 118 8.09 -4.69 -6.96
C SER A 118 6.80 -5.21 -6.35
N VAL A 119 6.49 -6.47 -6.66
CA VAL A 119 5.49 -7.25 -5.96
C VAL A 119 6.19 -8.44 -5.29
N SER A 120 5.88 -8.68 -4.01
CA SER A 120 6.31 -9.86 -3.27
C SER A 120 5.27 -10.96 -3.40
N ILE A 121 5.69 -12.16 -3.85
CA ILE A 121 4.87 -13.36 -3.85
C ILE A 121 5.14 -14.13 -2.56
N VAL A 122 4.10 -14.32 -1.75
CA VAL A 122 4.19 -14.81 -0.39
C VAL A 122 3.53 -16.18 -0.28
N ASP A 123 4.24 -17.16 0.28
CA ASP A 123 3.65 -18.40 0.78
C ASP A 123 3.20 -18.17 2.23
N LEU A 124 1.89 -18.13 2.45
CA LEU A 124 1.25 -17.89 3.74
C LEU A 124 1.44 -19.06 4.71
N ALA A 125 1.56 -20.29 4.21
CA ALA A 125 1.73 -21.49 5.03
C ALA A 125 3.13 -21.53 5.64
N ASN A 126 4.16 -21.24 4.85
CA ASN A 126 5.55 -21.19 5.30
C ASN A 126 5.90 -19.83 5.92
N GLY A 127 5.25 -18.75 5.52
CA GLY A 127 5.49 -17.39 6.01
C GLY A 127 6.68 -16.68 5.36
N ASN A 128 7.04 -17.02 4.13
CA ASN A 128 8.18 -16.47 3.35
C ASN A 128 7.71 -15.83 2.06
N VAL A 129 8.52 -14.89 1.57
CA VAL A 129 8.51 -14.47 0.17
C VAL A 129 9.21 -15.55 -0.66
N THR A 130 8.52 -16.14 -1.63
CA THR A 130 9.08 -17.16 -2.54
C THR A 130 9.72 -16.52 -3.78
N GLN A 131 9.24 -15.34 -4.15
CA GLN A 131 9.72 -14.58 -5.29
C GLN A 131 9.41 -13.09 -5.13
N THR A 132 10.29 -12.25 -5.67
CA THR A 132 10.04 -10.82 -5.89
C THR A 132 10.01 -10.59 -7.40
N ILE A 133 8.99 -9.90 -7.90
CA ILE A 133 8.87 -9.53 -9.32
C ILE A 133 9.03 -8.02 -9.47
N ASP A 134 9.86 -7.59 -10.42
CA ASP A 134 9.95 -6.17 -10.79
C ASP A 134 8.75 -5.80 -11.66
N VAL A 135 8.02 -4.77 -11.26
CA VAL A 135 6.80 -4.34 -11.96
C VAL A 135 6.91 -2.92 -12.50
N GLY A 136 7.89 -2.14 -12.05
CA GLY A 136 8.10 -0.75 -12.46
C GLY A 136 7.69 0.23 -11.36
N ASP A 137 7.99 1.51 -11.59
CA ASP A 137 7.92 2.58 -10.59
C ASP A 137 6.56 2.70 -9.91
N GLU A 138 6.57 2.68 -8.58
CA GLU A 138 5.42 2.94 -7.71
C GLU A 138 4.18 2.04 -7.99
N PRO A 139 4.26 0.71 -7.82
CA PRO A 139 3.09 -0.16 -7.92
C PRO A 139 2.14 0.06 -6.76
N THR A 140 0.85 0.09 -7.06
CA THR A 140 -0.19 0.52 -6.11
C THR A 140 -1.18 -0.58 -5.77
N ASP A 141 -1.44 -1.51 -6.67
CA ASP A 141 -2.45 -2.54 -6.46
C ASP A 141 -2.22 -3.82 -7.29
N VAL A 142 -2.76 -4.94 -6.81
CA VAL A 142 -2.76 -6.23 -7.49
C VAL A 142 -4.18 -6.81 -7.49
N LEU A 143 -4.60 -7.42 -8.59
CA LEU A 143 -5.89 -8.11 -8.69
C LEU A 143 -5.78 -9.36 -9.56
N PHE A 144 -6.36 -10.47 -9.10
CA PHE A 144 -6.50 -11.68 -9.91
C PHE A 144 -7.85 -11.68 -10.62
N ALA A 145 -7.85 -11.83 -11.95
CA ALA A 145 -9.05 -11.89 -12.78
C ALA A 145 -8.82 -12.71 -14.05
N GLY A 146 -9.85 -12.83 -14.90
CA GLY A 146 -9.78 -13.47 -16.21
C GLY A 146 -10.67 -14.72 -16.33
N GLN A 147 -11.52 -14.76 -17.35
CA GLN A 147 -12.43 -15.91 -17.58
C GLN A 147 -11.76 -17.05 -18.36
N ALA A 148 -11.06 -16.73 -19.45
CA ALA A 148 -10.40 -17.74 -20.28
C ALA A 148 -9.15 -18.34 -19.59
N ARG A 149 -8.47 -17.54 -18.76
CA ARG A 149 -7.35 -17.94 -17.91
C ARG A 149 -7.22 -16.96 -16.75
N GLU A 150 -6.69 -17.43 -15.62
CA GLU A 150 -6.31 -16.56 -14.51
C GLU A 150 -5.12 -15.67 -14.91
N MET A 151 -5.21 -14.39 -14.55
CA MET A 151 -4.23 -13.36 -14.81
C MET A 151 -4.07 -12.49 -13.56
N ALA A 152 -2.86 -12.02 -13.30
CA ALA A 152 -2.60 -11.03 -12.26
C ALA A 152 -2.40 -9.65 -12.90
N PHE A 153 -3.31 -8.72 -12.59
CA PHE A 153 -3.25 -7.33 -13.00
C PHE A 153 -2.53 -6.54 -11.91
N VAL A 154 -1.51 -5.77 -12.29
CA VAL A 154 -0.74 -4.91 -11.38
C VAL A 154 -0.84 -3.47 -11.86
N SER A 155 -1.35 -2.59 -11.02
CA SER A 155 -1.38 -1.15 -11.30
C SER A 155 -0.01 -0.54 -11.00
N VAL A 156 0.57 0.15 -11.98
CA VAL A 156 1.92 0.75 -11.90
C VAL A 156 1.80 2.25 -12.12
N SER A 157 1.71 2.99 -11.01
CA SER A 157 1.26 4.38 -11.01
C SER A 157 2.29 5.32 -11.63
N GLY A 158 3.59 5.12 -11.38
CA GLY A 158 4.66 5.95 -11.94
C GLY A 158 4.79 5.86 -13.46
N LEU A 159 4.28 4.78 -14.06
CA LEU A 159 4.33 4.53 -15.51
C LEU A 159 3.01 4.78 -16.24
N ASN A 160 1.92 5.11 -15.53
CA ASN A 160 0.57 5.21 -16.08
C ASN A 160 0.13 3.92 -16.81
N GLN A 161 0.39 2.76 -16.19
CA GLN A 161 0.19 1.45 -16.80
C GLN A 161 -0.52 0.47 -15.88
N VAL A 162 -1.18 -0.51 -16.49
CA VAL A 162 -1.50 -1.80 -15.86
C VAL A 162 -0.67 -2.89 -16.55
N LYS A 163 0.05 -3.69 -15.76
CA LYS A 163 0.81 -4.84 -16.24
C LYS A 163 0.09 -6.13 -15.90
N VAL A 164 0.00 -7.03 -16.87
CA VAL A 164 -0.75 -8.29 -16.75
C VAL A 164 0.22 -9.46 -16.84
N PHE A 165 0.29 -10.25 -15.77
CA PHE A 165 1.16 -11.40 -15.62
C PHE A 165 0.35 -12.70 -15.71
N ASP A 166 0.99 -13.76 -16.20
CA ASP A 166 0.55 -15.12 -15.91
C ASP A 166 1.06 -15.50 -14.51
N PRO A 167 0.16 -15.71 -13.53
CA PRO A 167 0.58 -16.01 -12.17
C PRO A 167 1.22 -17.40 -12.00
N ASN A 168 1.17 -18.27 -13.02
CA ASN A 168 1.91 -19.53 -13.06
C ASN A 168 3.26 -19.43 -13.79
N ALA A 169 3.54 -18.29 -14.44
CA ALA A 169 4.75 -18.07 -15.24
C ALA A 169 5.25 -16.62 -15.05
N THR A 170 5.46 -16.23 -13.81
CA THR A 170 5.80 -14.86 -13.38
C THR A 170 7.12 -14.31 -13.93
N SER A 171 7.99 -15.18 -14.46
CA SER A 171 9.22 -14.77 -15.15
C SER A 171 9.02 -14.38 -16.62
N ALA A 172 7.85 -14.67 -17.20
CA ALA A 172 7.52 -14.24 -18.55
C ALA A 172 7.27 -12.72 -18.60
N ALA A 173 7.55 -12.10 -19.75
CA ALA A 173 7.27 -10.68 -19.92
C ALA A 173 5.76 -10.41 -19.77
N PRO A 174 5.35 -9.43 -18.95
CA PRO A 174 3.94 -9.09 -18.79
C PRO A 174 3.41 -8.43 -20.07
N GLN A 175 2.11 -8.58 -20.29
CA GLN A 175 1.41 -7.68 -21.20
C GLN A 175 1.31 -6.29 -20.55
N VAL A 176 1.50 -5.24 -21.33
CA VAL A 176 1.41 -3.85 -20.88
C VAL A 176 0.16 -3.20 -21.46
N ILE A 177 -0.65 -2.60 -20.60
CA ILE A 177 -1.81 -1.79 -20.96
C ILE A 177 -1.53 -0.35 -20.51
N ASN A 178 -1.42 0.58 -21.46
CA ASN A 178 -1.26 2.00 -21.15
C ASN A 178 -2.61 2.58 -20.73
N ILE A 179 -2.60 3.41 -19.69
CA ILE A 179 -3.78 4.10 -19.17
C ILE A 179 -3.70 5.58 -19.57
N GLY A 180 -4.79 6.11 -20.15
CA GLY A 180 -4.90 7.50 -20.60
C GLY A 180 -5.02 8.55 -19.50
N GLY A 181 -4.46 8.29 -18.31
CA GLY A 181 -4.57 9.14 -17.12
C GLY A 181 -3.38 8.97 -16.18
N LYS A 182 -3.20 9.91 -15.24
CA LYS A 182 -2.04 9.93 -14.35
C LYS A 182 -2.29 9.12 -13.08
N GLN A 183 -1.31 8.29 -12.72
CA GLN A 183 -1.32 7.45 -11.52
C GLN A 183 -2.56 6.53 -11.41
N PRO A 184 -2.74 5.54 -12.32
CA PRO A 184 -3.67 4.46 -12.07
C PRO A 184 -3.37 3.84 -10.70
N ARG A 185 -4.40 3.68 -9.88
CA ARG A 185 -4.25 3.40 -8.45
C ARG A 185 -4.93 2.12 -8.00
N SER A 186 -6.24 2.02 -8.17
CA SER A 186 -7.05 0.93 -7.62
C SER A 186 -7.58 0.03 -8.72
N LEU A 187 -7.64 -1.26 -8.44
CA LEU A 187 -8.21 -2.30 -9.30
C LEU A 187 -9.45 -2.92 -8.65
N THR A 188 -10.49 -3.18 -9.43
CA THR A 188 -11.68 -3.92 -8.98
C THR A 188 -12.17 -4.80 -10.13
N CYS A 189 -12.70 -5.99 -9.88
CA CYS A 189 -13.30 -6.81 -10.95
C CYS A 189 -14.73 -7.21 -10.65
N ASP A 190 -15.40 -7.69 -11.69
CA ASP A 190 -16.66 -8.41 -11.52
C ASP A 190 -16.43 -9.82 -10.98
N ALA A 191 -17.52 -10.43 -10.47
CA ALA A 191 -17.45 -11.76 -9.85
C ALA A 191 -17.01 -12.87 -10.83
N THR A 192 -17.12 -12.63 -12.14
CA THR A 192 -16.68 -13.58 -13.16
C THR A 192 -15.22 -13.36 -13.59
N GLY A 193 -14.62 -12.22 -13.23
CA GLY A 193 -13.30 -11.82 -13.67
C GLY A 193 -13.23 -11.40 -15.15
N ALA A 194 -14.36 -11.20 -15.85
CA ALA A 194 -14.38 -10.72 -17.24
C ALA A 194 -14.10 -9.23 -17.35
N GLN A 195 -14.39 -8.44 -16.32
CA GLN A 195 -14.14 -7.00 -16.36
C GLN A 195 -13.27 -6.60 -15.19
N VAL A 196 -12.22 -5.84 -15.50
CA VAL A 196 -11.35 -5.18 -14.53
C VAL A 196 -11.51 -3.68 -14.69
N PHE A 197 -11.80 -2.99 -13.59
CA PHE A 197 -11.90 -1.54 -13.51
C PHE A 197 -10.64 -0.97 -12.86
N VAL A 198 -10.15 0.13 -13.40
CA VAL A 198 -8.96 0.84 -12.92
C VAL A 198 -9.39 2.26 -12.55
N SER A 199 -9.28 2.65 -11.29
CA SER A 199 -9.42 4.05 -10.86
C SER A 199 -8.13 4.83 -11.09
N VAL A 200 -8.22 6.05 -11.61
CA VAL A 200 -7.08 6.93 -11.91
C VAL A 200 -6.99 8.06 -10.90
N PHE A 201 -5.95 8.05 -10.07
CA PHE A 201 -5.88 8.94 -8.91
C PHE A 201 -5.74 10.41 -9.26
N GLU A 202 -4.78 10.80 -10.10
CA GLU A 202 -4.60 12.20 -10.53
C GLU A 202 -5.29 12.45 -11.88
N SER A 203 -6.58 12.13 -11.98
CA SER A 203 -7.34 12.31 -13.24
C SER A 203 -7.49 13.78 -13.64
N GLY A 204 -7.64 14.65 -12.64
CA GLY A 204 -7.92 16.08 -12.84
C GLY A 204 -9.42 16.38 -12.80
N ASN A 205 -9.78 17.63 -13.07
CA ASN A 205 -11.18 18.10 -12.98
C ASN A 205 -11.56 19.05 -14.13
N GLN A 206 -10.95 18.80 -15.29
CA GLN A 206 -11.10 19.63 -16.48
C GLN A 206 -10.79 21.12 -16.26
N THR A 207 -9.80 21.44 -15.42
CA THR A 207 -9.27 22.80 -15.28
C THR A 207 -7.89 22.92 -15.90
N THR A 208 -7.60 24.08 -16.47
CA THR A 208 -6.30 24.42 -17.04
C THR A 208 -5.99 25.90 -16.85
N ILE A 209 -4.82 26.32 -17.30
CA ILE A 209 -4.27 27.66 -17.10
C ILE A 209 -4.20 28.46 -18.41
N VAL A 210 -4.74 29.68 -18.39
CA VAL A 210 -4.48 30.73 -19.38
C VAL A 210 -3.30 31.56 -18.87
N PRO A 211 -2.14 31.56 -19.56
CA PRO A 211 -0.98 32.29 -19.06
C PRO A 211 -1.18 33.81 -19.10
N VAL A 212 -0.44 34.51 -18.24
CA VAL A 212 -0.53 35.96 -18.02
C VAL A 212 -0.52 36.80 -19.31
N GLN A 213 0.27 36.44 -20.33
CA GLN A 213 0.30 37.21 -21.58
C GLN A 213 -1.00 37.06 -22.39
N GLN A 214 -1.57 35.87 -22.44
CA GLN A 214 -2.87 35.64 -23.06
C GLN A 214 -4.00 36.29 -22.26
N VAL A 215 -3.90 36.31 -20.92
CA VAL A 215 -4.84 37.06 -20.07
C VAL A 215 -4.84 38.55 -20.42
N ARG A 216 -3.67 39.16 -20.59
CA ARG A 216 -3.53 40.56 -21.03
C ARG A 216 -4.17 40.80 -22.40
N THR A 217 -3.85 39.95 -23.38
CA THR A 217 -4.43 40.02 -24.74
C THR A 217 -5.95 39.83 -24.73
N GLY A 218 -6.46 39.00 -23.81
CA GLY A 218 -7.89 38.77 -23.60
C GLY A 218 -8.63 39.89 -22.87
N GLY A 219 -7.98 41.01 -22.56
CA GLY A 219 -8.60 42.17 -21.89
C GLY A 219 -8.45 42.19 -20.36
N GLY A 220 -7.53 41.39 -19.80
CA GLY A 220 -7.23 41.35 -18.37
C GLY A 220 -8.10 40.40 -17.55
N LEU A 221 -7.73 40.19 -16.30
CA LEU A 221 -8.43 39.30 -15.37
C LEU A 221 -9.90 39.74 -15.15
N PRO A 222 -10.82 38.79 -14.90
CA PRO A 222 -12.16 39.15 -14.44
C PRO A 222 -12.07 39.92 -13.11
N ALA A 223 -13.00 40.85 -12.89
CA ALA A 223 -12.97 41.69 -11.68
C ALA A 223 -13.00 40.81 -10.40
N PRO A 224 -12.25 41.17 -9.35
CA PRO A 224 -12.22 40.37 -8.14
C PRO A 224 -13.57 40.42 -7.41
N SER A 225 -13.96 39.29 -6.81
CA SER A 225 -15.07 39.17 -5.89
C SER A 225 -14.55 38.51 -4.61
N PRO A 226 -14.64 39.13 -3.41
CA PRO A 226 -15.10 40.50 -3.17
C PRO A 226 -14.26 41.54 -3.91
N ALA A 227 -14.81 42.76 -4.06
CA ALA A 227 -14.06 43.86 -4.67
C ALA A 227 -12.73 44.09 -3.92
N MET A 228 -11.69 44.52 -4.63
CA MET A 228 -10.39 44.77 -4.02
C MET A 228 -10.46 45.94 -3.04
N SER A 229 -9.80 45.80 -1.88
CA SER A 229 -9.66 46.89 -0.92
C SER A 229 -8.99 48.11 -1.55
N THR A 230 -9.54 49.30 -1.32
CA THR A 230 -9.02 50.57 -1.85
C THR A 230 -7.68 50.97 -1.23
N THR A 231 -7.26 50.31 -0.15
CA THR A 231 -5.98 50.53 0.53
C THR A 231 -4.83 49.73 -0.07
N LEU A 232 -5.13 48.74 -0.92
CA LEU A 232 -4.11 47.92 -1.56
C LEU A 232 -3.51 48.64 -2.78
N PRO A 233 -2.21 48.46 -3.05
CA PRO A 233 -1.61 48.92 -4.29
C PRO A 233 -2.18 48.11 -5.48
N ARG A 234 -1.81 48.48 -6.71
CA ARG A 234 -2.23 47.73 -7.90
C ARG A 234 -1.81 46.26 -7.75
N ALA A 235 -2.78 45.35 -7.90
CA ALA A 235 -2.52 43.93 -7.92
C ALA A 235 -1.60 43.53 -9.09
N PRO A 236 -0.74 42.51 -8.91
CA PRO A 236 0.08 41.98 -9.99
C PRO A 236 -0.79 41.39 -11.09
N ASP A 237 -0.32 41.47 -12.34
CA ASP A 237 -0.94 40.71 -13.44
C ASP A 237 -0.61 39.23 -13.23
N THR A 238 -1.57 38.33 -13.39
CA THR A 238 -1.36 36.89 -13.20
C THR A 238 -2.03 36.08 -14.29
N SER A 239 -1.67 34.80 -14.37
CA SER A 239 -2.41 33.79 -15.14
C SER A 239 -3.82 33.58 -14.56
N LEU A 240 -4.68 32.87 -15.30
CA LEU A 240 -6.08 32.62 -14.94
C LEU A 240 -6.42 31.14 -15.08
N ILE A 241 -6.99 30.54 -14.04
CA ILE A 241 -7.56 29.20 -14.11
C ILE A 241 -8.88 29.27 -14.87
N VAL A 242 -9.09 28.35 -15.81
CA VAL A 242 -10.35 28.19 -16.56
C VAL A 242 -10.81 26.74 -16.49
N LYS A 243 -12.12 26.53 -16.48
CA LYS A 243 -12.76 25.21 -16.44
C LYS A 243 -13.47 24.93 -17.75
N ARG A 244 -13.50 23.66 -18.13
CA ARG A 244 -14.25 23.20 -19.30
C ARG A 244 -15.75 23.33 -19.04
N SER A 245 -16.48 23.93 -19.99
CA SER A 245 -17.94 23.98 -19.99
C SER A 245 -18.47 23.77 -21.40
N GLY A 246 -19.03 22.59 -21.66
CA GLY A 246 -19.43 22.17 -23.00
C GLY A 246 -18.26 22.24 -23.98
N ALA A 247 -18.41 23.05 -25.04
CA ALA A 247 -17.37 23.28 -26.04
C ALA A 247 -16.40 24.43 -25.70
N ASN A 248 -16.61 25.16 -24.60
CA ASN A 248 -15.82 26.34 -24.23
C ASN A 248 -14.90 26.13 -23.00
N TRP A 249 -13.92 27.00 -22.85
CA TRP A 249 -13.16 27.21 -21.62
C TRP A 249 -13.62 28.52 -20.98
N VAL A 250 -14.13 28.43 -19.75
CA VAL A 250 -14.76 29.57 -19.05
C VAL A 250 -14.04 29.90 -17.75
N ASP A 251 -14.07 31.18 -17.36
CA ASP A 251 -13.64 31.62 -16.03
C ASP A 251 -14.74 31.42 -14.97
N GLU A 252 -14.49 31.90 -13.75
CA GLU A 252 -15.43 31.75 -12.63
C GLU A 252 -16.77 32.48 -12.82
N ARG A 253 -16.89 33.33 -13.84
CA ARG A 253 -18.12 34.06 -14.21
C ARG A 253 -18.82 33.45 -15.41
N GLY A 254 -18.27 32.38 -16.00
CA GLY A 254 -18.81 31.75 -17.19
C GLY A 254 -18.43 32.43 -18.52
N ASP A 255 -17.48 33.37 -18.52
CA ASP A 255 -17.04 34.03 -19.76
C ASP A 255 -16.13 33.09 -20.57
N GLY A 256 -16.56 32.76 -21.80
CA GLY A 256 -15.89 31.83 -22.70
C GLY A 256 -14.80 32.43 -23.60
N ARG A 257 -14.49 33.73 -23.48
CA ARG A 257 -13.47 34.41 -24.33
C ARG A 257 -12.09 33.77 -24.29
N TRP A 258 -11.84 32.92 -23.29
CA TRP A 258 -10.58 32.23 -23.07
C TRP A 258 -10.37 31.02 -23.99
N THR A 259 -11.45 30.48 -24.57
CA THR A 259 -11.42 29.30 -25.43
C THR A 259 -10.40 29.41 -26.56
N GLN A 260 -10.21 30.61 -27.12
CA GLN A 260 -9.26 30.86 -28.20
C GLN A 260 -7.79 30.66 -27.82
N PHE A 261 -7.44 30.66 -26.52
CA PHE A 261 -6.07 30.56 -26.04
C PHE A 261 -5.67 29.14 -25.61
N ILE A 262 -6.63 28.21 -25.60
CA ILE A 262 -6.43 26.83 -25.15
C ILE A 262 -6.74 25.91 -26.34
N PRO A 263 -5.71 25.45 -27.08
CA PRO A 263 -5.92 24.67 -28.30
C PRO A 263 -6.25 23.19 -28.05
N TYR A 264 -6.37 22.76 -26.80
CA TYR A 264 -6.47 21.36 -26.40
C TYR A 264 -7.68 21.06 -25.49
N THR A 265 -7.96 19.77 -25.31
CA THR A 265 -8.84 19.22 -24.28
C THR A 265 -8.03 18.46 -23.23
N LEU A 266 -8.66 18.10 -22.11
CA LEU A 266 -8.05 17.27 -21.07
C LEU A 266 -8.67 15.88 -21.08
N ALA A 267 -7.84 14.88 -20.84
CA ALA A 267 -8.23 13.48 -20.82
C ALA A 267 -9.27 13.23 -19.72
N ASP A 268 -8.99 13.59 -18.46
CA ASP A 268 -9.98 13.42 -17.37
C ASP A 268 -10.53 11.98 -17.31
N VAL A 269 -9.66 11.01 -17.63
CA VAL A 269 -9.98 9.58 -17.64
C VAL A 269 -9.93 9.11 -16.19
N ASP A 270 -11.09 9.02 -15.57
CA ASP A 270 -11.22 8.73 -14.14
C ASP A 270 -11.25 7.23 -13.83
N VAL A 271 -11.96 6.47 -14.67
CA VAL A 271 -12.09 5.02 -14.54
C VAL A 271 -11.94 4.36 -15.91
N VAL A 272 -11.11 3.33 -15.99
CA VAL A 272 -10.93 2.52 -17.21
C VAL A 272 -11.52 1.13 -16.97
N ALA A 273 -12.34 0.63 -17.89
CA ALA A 273 -12.75 -0.76 -17.92
C ALA A 273 -11.89 -1.54 -18.92
N ILE A 274 -11.40 -2.70 -18.48
CA ILE A 274 -10.60 -3.64 -19.25
C ILE A 274 -11.44 -4.91 -19.41
N ASP A 275 -11.63 -5.34 -20.66
CA ASP A 275 -12.18 -6.66 -20.97
C ASP A 275 -11.09 -7.71 -20.78
N ALA A 276 -11.31 -8.60 -19.81
CA ALA A 276 -10.46 -9.72 -19.43
C ALA A 276 -11.15 -11.07 -19.68
N SER A 277 -12.19 -11.12 -20.51
CA SER A 277 -12.88 -12.37 -20.88
C SER A 277 -11.98 -13.29 -21.71
N GLY A 278 -11.15 -12.73 -22.60
CA GLY A 278 -10.18 -13.44 -23.43
C GLY A 278 -8.82 -13.67 -22.76
N THR A 279 -7.86 -14.19 -23.53
CA THR A 279 -6.49 -14.46 -23.04
C THR A 279 -5.55 -13.24 -23.08
N ALA A 280 -5.95 -12.19 -23.83
CA ALA A 280 -5.23 -10.94 -24.00
C ALA A 280 -6.18 -9.77 -23.65
N PRO A 281 -6.15 -9.28 -22.39
CA PRO A 281 -7.05 -8.22 -21.95
C PRO A 281 -6.81 -6.90 -22.68
N VAL A 282 -7.86 -6.12 -22.91
CA VAL A 282 -7.78 -4.83 -23.61
C VAL A 282 -8.71 -3.80 -22.98
N VAL A 283 -8.35 -2.52 -23.08
CA VAL A 283 -9.24 -1.43 -22.69
C VAL A 283 -10.52 -1.50 -23.53
N SER A 284 -11.66 -1.62 -22.86
CA SER A 284 -12.98 -1.66 -23.49
C SER A 284 -13.74 -0.35 -23.31
N ARG A 285 -13.40 0.45 -22.29
CA ARG A 285 -14.06 1.72 -22.00
C ARG A 285 -13.22 2.66 -21.14
N GLU A 286 -13.41 3.96 -21.35
CA GLU A 286 -12.99 5.02 -20.42
C GLU A 286 -14.23 5.76 -19.91
N VAL A 287 -14.23 6.12 -18.63
CA VAL A 287 -15.29 6.87 -17.95
C VAL A 287 -14.68 8.14 -17.38
N ARG A 288 -15.41 9.24 -17.50
CA ARG A 288 -14.98 10.62 -17.19
C ARG A 288 -16.04 11.34 -16.36
N GLY A 289 -15.67 12.41 -15.67
CA GLY A 289 -16.56 13.19 -14.81
C GLY A 289 -16.87 12.59 -13.43
N VAL A 290 -16.00 11.71 -12.91
CA VAL A 290 -16.09 11.13 -11.55
C VAL A 290 -15.58 12.15 -10.52
N GLY A 291 -14.37 12.66 -10.70
CA GLY A 291 -13.84 13.78 -9.92
C GLY A 291 -12.32 13.92 -9.95
N THR A 292 -11.81 14.92 -9.24
CA THR A 292 -10.39 15.30 -9.22
C THR A 292 -9.43 14.21 -8.75
N LEU A 293 -9.67 13.68 -7.55
CA LEU A 293 -8.90 12.57 -7.00
C LEU A 293 -9.81 11.36 -6.85
N VAL A 294 -9.48 10.28 -7.56
CA VAL A 294 -10.31 9.06 -7.62
C VAL A 294 -9.66 7.96 -6.79
N GLY A 295 -10.41 7.44 -5.81
CA GLY A 295 -9.98 6.39 -4.90
C GLY A 295 -10.48 5.00 -5.32
N ASN A 296 -10.65 4.12 -4.33
CA ASN A 296 -11.08 2.75 -4.55
C ASN A 296 -12.52 2.66 -5.04
N SER A 297 -12.89 1.49 -5.55
CA SER A 297 -14.22 1.22 -6.05
C SER A 297 -14.79 -0.12 -5.59
N ALA A 298 -16.12 -0.20 -5.51
CA ALA A 298 -16.85 -1.42 -5.21
C ALA A 298 -17.91 -1.66 -6.28
N LEU A 299 -18.00 -2.89 -6.79
CA LEU A 299 -18.96 -3.27 -7.81
C LEU A 299 -20.23 -3.88 -7.20
N ASP A 300 -21.39 -3.43 -7.67
CA ASP A 300 -22.65 -4.17 -7.61
C ASP A 300 -22.92 -4.81 -8.97
N ALA A 301 -22.55 -6.09 -9.10
CA ALA A 301 -22.72 -6.84 -10.33
C ALA A 301 -24.20 -7.07 -10.70
N ALA A 302 -25.09 -7.19 -9.70
CA ALA A 302 -26.52 -7.43 -9.94
C ALA A 302 -27.19 -6.20 -10.58
N SER A 303 -26.78 -5.00 -10.15
CA SER A 303 -27.28 -3.73 -10.68
C SER A 303 -26.43 -3.16 -11.82
N ASN A 304 -25.30 -3.79 -12.14
CA ASN A 304 -24.28 -3.31 -13.08
C ASN A 304 -23.83 -1.86 -12.76
N ARG A 305 -23.52 -1.61 -11.48
CA ARG A 305 -23.10 -0.30 -10.96
C ARG A 305 -21.76 -0.39 -10.26
N LEU A 306 -20.86 0.56 -10.55
CA LEU A 306 -19.61 0.74 -9.83
C LEU A 306 -19.72 1.96 -8.91
N TYR A 307 -19.39 1.79 -7.63
CA TYR A 307 -19.35 2.87 -6.64
C TYR A 307 -17.89 3.26 -6.44
N VAL A 308 -17.55 4.53 -6.62
CA VAL A 308 -16.17 5.02 -6.58
C VAL A 308 -16.06 6.13 -5.55
N VAL A 309 -15.19 6.00 -4.56
CA VAL A 309 -14.90 7.10 -3.63
C VAL A 309 -14.05 8.14 -4.34
N ASN A 310 -14.36 9.42 -4.17
CA ASN A 310 -13.60 10.47 -4.82
C ASN A 310 -13.74 11.82 -4.12
N THR A 311 -12.87 12.75 -4.51
CA THR A 311 -12.99 14.17 -4.18
C THR A 311 -13.09 15.01 -5.44
N GLU A 312 -13.81 16.12 -5.39
CA GLU A 312 -13.89 17.10 -6.47
C GLU A 312 -13.46 18.49 -5.99
N ALA A 313 -12.43 19.05 -6.61
CA ALA A 313 -11.87 20.36 -6.33
C ALA A 313 -12.65 21.47 -7.04
N HIS A 314 -12.77 22.62 -6.36
CA HIS A 314 -13.39 23.84 -6.86
C HIS A 314 -12.35 24.93 -7.14
N ASN A 315 -11.25 24.55 -7.80
CA ASN A 315 -10.09 25.43 -8.02
C ASN A 315 -10.31 26.50 -9.10
N GLU A 316 -11.40 26.41 -9.86
CA GLU A 316 -11.88 27.49 -10.71
C GLU A 316 -12.41 28.69 -9.92
N VAL A 317 -12.82 28.48 -8.66
CA VAL A 317 -13.32 29.55 -7.80
C VAL A 317 -12.13 30.33 -7.24
N ARG A 318 -12.03 31.59 -7.63
CA ARG A 318 -10.93 32.45 -7.18
C ARG A 318 -11.16 32.98 -5.78
N PHE A 319 -10.05 33.00 -5.06
CA PHE A 319 -9.76 33.61 -3.77
C PHE A 319 -10.18 32.83 -2.53
N GLU A 320 -9.26 32.85 -1.57
CA GLU A 320 -9.35 32.14 -0.29
C GLU A 320 -10.68 32.44 0.45
N PRO A 321 -11.19 33.69 0.54
CA PRO A 321 -12.46 33.95 1.19
C PRO A 321 -13.67 33.24 0.54
N ASN A 322 -13.61 32.94 -0.76
CA ASN A 322 -14.72 32.31 -1.47
C ASN A 322 -14.71 30.78 -1.35
N VAL A 323 -13.53 30.18 -1.16
CA VAL A 323 -13.37 28.72 -1.03
C VAL A 323 -13.15 28.25 0.40
N ARG A 324 -13.12 29.18 1.38
CA ARG A 324 -12.99 28.87 2.81
C ARG A 324 -13.96 27.79 3.26
N GLY A 325 -13.43 26.69 3.78
CA GLY A 325 -14.18 25.55 4.30
C GLY A 325 -14.90 24.71 3.24
N ARG A 326 -14.74 24.99 1.95
CA ARG A 326 -15.52 24.34 0.87
C ARG A 326 -14.78 24.20 -0.46
N PHE A 327 -13.45 24.15 -0.41
CA PHE A 327 -12.61 24.09 -1.62
C PHE A 327 -12.64 22.73 -2.32
N VAL A 328 -13.06 21.67 -1.62
CA VAL A 328 -13.24 20.32 -2.17
C VAL A 328 -14.58 19.75 -1.71
N SER A 329 -15.24 18.96 -2.57
CA SER A 329 -16.38 18.11 -2.20
C SER A 329 -15.92 16.67 -2.01
N THR A 330 -16.37 16.04 -0.93
CA THR A 330 -16.13 14.61 -0.65
C THR A 330 -17.33 13.78 -1.11
N ARG A 331 -17.12 12.76 -1.95
CA ARG A 331 -18.21 12.07 -2.68
C ARG A 331 -18.02 10.55 -2.76
N VAL A 332 -19.14 9.89 -3.06
CA VAL A 332 -19.17 8.58 -3.73
C VAL A 332 -19.88 8.77 -5.06
N SER A 333 -19.22 8.46 -6.16
CA SER A 333 -19.80 8.52 -7.50
C SER A 333 -20.28 7.15 -7.95
N ILE A 334 -21.49 7.10 -8.49
CA ILE A 334 -22.12 5.87 -8.98
C ILE A 334 -22.03 5.85 -10.50
N ILE A 335 -21.31 4.89 -11.04
CA ILE A 335 -21.17 4.67 -12.49
C ILE A 335 -22.11 3.53 -12.89
N SER A 336 -23.11 3.83 -13.72
CA SER A 336 -23.94 2.79 -14.33
C SER A 336 -23.25 2.26 -15.58
N LEU A 337 -22.90 0.98 -15.61
CA LEU A 337 -22.03 0.38 -16.62
C LEU A 337 -22.75 -0.12 -17.89
N GLY A 338 -23.90 0.48 -18.23
CA GLY A 338 -24.65 0.18 -19.47
C GLY A 338 -23.85 0.50 -20.75
N THR A 339 -24.44 0.38 -21.94
CA THR A 339 -23.73 0.66 -23.22
C THR A 339 -23.03 2.02 -23.23
N ASN A 340 -23.69 3.03 -22.67
CA ASN A 340 -23.09 4.32 -22.35
C ASN A 340 -22.98 4.42 -20.83
N ALA A 341 -21.76 4.56 -20.31
CA ALA A 341 -21.59 4.80 -18.88
C ALA A 341 -22.16 6.16 -18.49
N SER A 342 -22.90 6.21 -17.39
CA SER A 342 -23.35 7.48 -16.79
C SER A 342 -22.85 7.58 -15.37
N VAL A 343 -22.32 8.75 -15.01
CA VAL A 343 -21.79 9.04 -13.67
C VAL A 343 -22.80 9.88 -12.90
N THR A 344 -23.16 9.42 -11.70
CA THR A 344 -24.00 10.16 -10.75
C THR A 344 -23.19 10.44 -9.49
N PRO A 345 -22.67 11.66 -9.28
CA PRO A 345 -21.98 12.02 -8.06
C PRO A 345 -22.96 12.13 -6.89
N VAL A 346 -22.61 11.56 -5.74
CA VAL A 346 -23.39 11.65 -4.50
C VAL A 346 -22.52 12.27 -3.41
N ASP A 347 -22.98 13.39 -2.84
CA ASP A 347 -22.35 14.01 -1.68
C ASP A 347 -22.60 13.14 -0.44
N ILE A 348 -21.54 12.74 0.26
CA ILE A 348 -21.64 11.93 1.47
C ILE A 348 -21.75 12.78 2.75
N ASN A 349 -21.80 14.10 2.62
CA ASN A 349 -22.04 15.05 3.70
C ASN A 349 -23.21 16.01 3.40
N PRO A 350 -24.41 15.50 3.04
CA PRO A 350 -25.54 16.34 2.62
C PRO A 350 -26.10 17.23 3.75
N HIS A 351 -25.68 17.00 5.00
CA HIS A 351 -26.05 17.82 6.16
C HIS A 351 -25.31 19.16 6.22
N ILE A 352 -24.25 19.35 5.43
CA ILE A 352 -23.44 20.58 5.45
C ILE A 352 -24.21 21.74 4.82
N ASN A 353 -24.33 22.84 5.56
CA ASN A 353 -24.80 24.12 5.04
C ASN A 353 -23.65 24.90 4.39
N GLN A 354 -23.51 24.76 3.07
CA GLN A 354 -22.49 25.41 2.25
C GLN A 354 -22.53 26.96 2.26
N SER A 355 -23.60 27.56 2.79
CA SER A 355 -23.69 29.02 2.97
C SER A 355 -23.01 29.53 4.24
N ASN A 356 -22.70 28.65 5.20
CA ASN A 356 -22.01 28.98 6.44
C ASN A 356 -20.51 28.62 6.35
N PRO A 357 -19.59 29.56 6.08
CA PRO A 357 -18.17 29.24 5.89
C PRO A 357 -17.41 28.81 7.16
N PHE A 358 -18.06 28.83 8.34
CA PHE A 358 -17.47 28.46 9.63
C PHE A 358 -17.98 27.11 10.17
N GLY A 359 -19.03 26.58 9.54
CA GLY A 359 -19.72 25.37 9.94
C GLY A 359 -20.24 25.35 11.39
N THR A 360 -20.57 24.16 11.89
CA THR A 360 -21.06 23.91 13.24
C THR A 360 -20.40 22.66 13.85
N ASP A 361 -20.46 22.51 15.19
CA ASP A 361 -19.98 21.29 15.86
C ASP A 361 -20.76 20.04 15.42
N GLU A 362 -22.06 20.20 15.16
CA GLU A 362 -22.91 19.10 14.67
C GLU A 362 -22.44 18.64 13.29
N GLU A 363 -22.15 19.55 12.37
CA GLU A 363 -21.57 19.21 11.06
C GLU A 363 -20.24 18.47 11.23
N ARG A 364 -19.31 19.01 12.02
CA ARG A 364 -17.99 18.38 12.28
C ARG A 364 -18.11 16.97 12.85
N SER A 365 -19.06 16.76 13.75
CA SER A 365 -19.29 15.45 14.38
C SER A 365 -19.86 14.40 13.43
N ASN A 366 -20.50 14.84 12.34
CA ASN A 366 -21.17 13.98 11.38
C ASN A 366 -20.44 13.82 10.04
N SER A 367 -19.43 14.64 9.74
CA SER A 367 -18.80 14.60 8.43
C SER A 367 -17.86 13.39 8.22
N LEU A 368 -17.78 12.99 6.96
CA LEU A 368 -16.88 12.00 6.38
C LEU A 368 -15.88 12.74 5.50
N ALA A 369 -14.59 12.61 5.81
CA ALA A 369 -13.52 13.33 5.12
C ALA A 369 -12.48 12.37 4.55
N ILE A 370 -11.96 12.68 3.36
CA ILE A 370 -10.85 11.97 2.70
C ILE A 370 -11.18 10.46 2.60
N PRO A 371 -12.14 10.08 1.75
CA PRO A 371 -12.56 8.70 1.63
C PRO A 371 -11.46 7.90 0.92
N ALA A 372 -10.93 6.87 1.58
CA ALA A 372 -9.81 6.08 1.08
C ALA A 372 -10.28 4.77 0.42
N ASP A 373 -11.25 4.09 1.03
CA ASP A 373 -11.69 2.76 0.61
C ASP A 373 -13.22 2.63 0.66
N ILE A 374 -13.76 1.73 -0.16
CA ILE A 374 -15.18 1.39 -0.21
C ILE A 374 -15.37 -0.12 -0.38
N ALA A 375 -16.22 -0.72 0.48
CA ALA A 375 -16.56 -2.13 0.43
C ALA A 375 -18.08 -2.33 0.43
N ARG A 376 -18.55 -3.42 -0.19
CA ARG A 376 -19.97 -3.79 -0.23
C ARG A 376 -20.19 -5.13 0.45
N ASP A 377 -21.21 -5.24 1.30
CA ASP A 377 -21.63 -6.52 1.86
C ASP A 377 -22.63 -7.28 0.97
N ALA A 378 -22.96 -8.51 1.36
CA ALA A 378 -23.88 -9.38 0.63
C ALA A 378 -25.33 -8.84 0.62
N SER A 379 -25.70 -7.96 1.57
CA SER A 379 -27.01 -7.30 1.60
C SER A 379 -27.10 -6.12 0.64
N GLY A 380 -25.95 -5.64 0.14
CA GLY A 380 -25.83 -4.46 -0.70
C GLY A 380 -25.62 -3.16 0.06
N THR A 381 -25.32 -3.23 1.36
CA THR A 381 -24.86 -2.08 2.13
C THR A 381 -23.41 -1.76 1.75
N LEU A 382 -23.12 -0.47 1.59
CA LEU A 382 -21.79 0.04 1.29
C LEU A 382 -21.14 0.60 2.57
N TYR A 383 -19.83 0.43 2.70
CA TYR A 383 -19.03 0.93 3.80
C TYR A 383 -17.89 1.77 3.20
N VAL A 384 -17.69 2.98 3.70
CA VAL A 384 -16.65 3.92 3.22
C VAL A 384 -15.71 4.27 4.35
N ALA A 385 -14.41 4.00 4.19
CA ALA A 385 -13.38 4.41 5.14
C ALA A 385 -13.07 5.90 4.94
N ALA A 386 -13.39 6.74 5.92
CA ALA A 386 -13.14 8.18 5.89
C ALA A 386 -11.94 8.53 6.76
N THR A 387 -10.76 8.59 6.15
CA THR A 387 -9.45 8.73 6.83
C THR A 387 -9.41 9.97 7.71
N GLY A 388 -9.90 11.11 7.22
CA GLY A 388 -9.76 12.39 7.91
C GLY A 388 -10.71 12.59 9.10
N SER A 389 -11.78 11.80 9.19
CA SER A 389 -12.76 11.92 10.27
C SER A 389 -12.81 10.70 11.20
N ASN A 390 -11.89 9.74 11.05
CA ASN A 390 -11.76 8.52 11.87
C ASN A 390 -13.06 7.71 11.96
N ARG A 391 -13.73 7.56 10.81
CA ARG A 391 -15.06 6.93 10.71
C ARG A 391 -15.17 6.00 9.52
N VAL A 392 -16.11 5.07 9.64
CA VAL A 392 -16.70 4.36 8.50
C VAL A 392 -18.10 4.90 8.26
N GLY A 393 -18.37 5.40 7.05
CA GLY A 393 -19.72 5.73 6.59
C GLY A 393 -20.45 4.47 6.12
N VAL A 394 -21.72 4.30 6.51
CA VAL A 394 -22.58 3.19 6.07
C VAL A 394 -23.61 3.77 5.10
N LEU A 395 -23.59 3.33 3.85
CA LEU A 395 -24.39 3.88 2.76
C LEU A 395 -25.35 2.81 2.19
N ASP A 396 -26.50 3.26 1.70
CA ASP A 396 -27.39 2.41 0.90
C ASP A 396 -26.98 2.38 -0.59
N SER A 397 -27.75 1.67 -1.42
CA SER A 397 -27.47 1.53 -2.86
C SER A 397 -27.62 2.82 -3.67
N SER A 398 -28.24 3.87 -3.11
CA SER A 398 -28.30 5.20 -3.71
C SER A 398 -27.08 6.06 -3.34
N GLY A 399 -26.20 5.57 -2.47
CA GLY A 399 -25.08 6.31 -1.92
C GLY A 399 -25.45 7.19 -0.71
N ALA A 400 -26.70 7.15 -0.24
CA ALA A 400 -27.13 7.95 0.90
C ALA A 400 -26.57 7.38 2.22
N VAL A 401 -25.97 8.24 3.03
CA VAL A 401 -25.38 7.86 4.32
C VAL A 401 -26.47 7.57 5.35
N GLN A 402 -26.50 6.33 5.83
CA GLN A 402 -27.46 5.81 6.80
C GLN A 402 -26.94 5.80 8.24
N ALA A 403 -25.62 5.61 8.41
CA ALA A 403 -24.99 5.58 9.72
C ALA A 403 -23.49 5.89 9.61
N ARG A 404 -22.86 6.17 10.76
CA ARG A 404 -21.43 6.45 10.90
C ARG A 404 -20.89 5.65 12.08
N ILE A 405 -19.78 4.97 11.88
CA ILE A 405 -19.15 4.12 12.89
C ILE A 405 -17.80 4.75 13.23
N ASN A 406 -17.61 5.17 14.47
CA ASN A 406 -16.30 5.66 14.93
C ASN A 406 -15.35 4.46 15.03
N VAL A 407 -14.14 4.60 14.49
CA VAL A 407 -13.08 3.58 14.47
C VAL A 407 -11.76 4.20 14.96
N GLY A 408 -10.66 3.46 14.87
CA GLY A 408 -9.33 4.01 15.18
C GLY A 408 -8.89 5.09 14.17
N GLN A 409 -7.73 5.70 14.42
CA GLN A 409 -7.26 6.83 13.64
C GLN A 409 -6.73 6.45 12.26
N GLY A 410 -7.14 7.23 11.26
CA GLY A 410 -6.73 7.04 9.87
C GLY A 410 -7.23 5.73 9.26
N PRO A 411 -8.55 5.46 9.21
CA PRO A 411 -9.07 4.30 8.52
C PRO A 411 -8.75 4.39 7.03
N THR A 412 -8.10 3.36 6.47
CA THR A 412 -7.59 3.34 5.08
C THR A 412 -7.97 2.08 4.31
N GLY A 413 -8.45 1.02 4.96
CA GLY A 413 -8.85 -0.21 4.28
C GLY A 413 -9.95 -0.96 5.00
N LEU A 414 -10.78 -1.66 4.21
CA LEU A 414 -11.96 -2.37 4.65
C LEU A 414 -11.93 -3.82 4.16
N ALA A 415 -12.30 -4.76 5.03
CA ALA A 415 -12.57 -6.13 4.64
C ALA A 415 -13.88 -6.62 5.26
N VAL A 416 -14.86 -6.94 4.42
CA VAL A 416 -16.17 -7.44 4.84
C VAL A 416 -16.15 -8.96 4.92
N ASP A 417 -16.42 -9.50 6.10
CA ASP A 417 -16.69 -10.92 6.32
C ASP A 417 -18.19 -11.13 6.51
N ASN A 418 -18.87 -11.46 5.41
CA ASN A 418 -20.31 -11.73 5.40
C ASN A 418 -20.68 -12.93 6.28
N SER A 419 -19.82 -13.94 6.37
CA SER A 419 -20.11 -15.19 7.09
C SER A 419 -20.20 -14.96 8.60
N ARG A 420 -19.32 -14.11 9.13
CA ARG A 420 -19.27 -13.76 10.55
C ARG A 420 -19.99 -12.45 10.87
N ARG A 421 -20.55 -11.79 9.86
CA ARG A 421 -21.15 -10.45 9.96
C ARG A 421 -20.18 -9.45 10.60
N ARG A 422 -18.97 -9.39 10.07
CA ARG A 422 -17.89 -8.49 10.53
C ARG A 422 -17.44 -7.57 9.42
N LEU A 423 -17.03 -6.38 9.81
CA LEU A 423 -16.19 -5.50 9.01
C LEU A 423 -14.87 -5.29 9.78
N TYR A 424 -13.76 -5.55 9.12
CA TYR A 424 -12.42 -5.23 9.62
C TYR A 424 -11.96 -3.93 8.99
N VAL A 425 -11.45 -3.01 9.79
CA VAL A 425 -11.02 -1.68 9.36
C VAL A 425 -9.57 -1.47 9.77
N LEU A 426 -8.69 -1.24 8.79
CA LEU A 426 -7.30 -0.90 9.07
C LEU A 426 -7.20 0.58 9.43
N ASN A 427 -6.75 0.87 10.65
CA ASN A 427 -6.48 2.22 11.15
C ASN A 427 -4.98 2.48 11.06
N ARG A 428 -4.55 3.08 9.96
CA ARG A 428 -3.13 3.31 9.64
C ARG A 428 -2.41 4.13 10.70
N PHE A 429 -3.04 5.14 11.29
CA PHE A 429 -2.31 6.03 12.19
C PHE A 429 -2.13 5.42 13.59
N ASP A 430 -3.06 4.56 14.00
CA ASP A 430 -2.96 3.79 15.24
C ASP A 430 -2.18 2.48 15.08
N GLU A 431 -1.98 2.01 13.83
CA GLU A 431 -1.44 0.68 13.49
C GLU A 431 -2.26 -0.45 14.15
N THR A 432 -3.59 -0.36 13.99
CA THR A 432 -4.56 -1.31 14.53
C THR A 432 -5.63 -1.72 13.50
N LEU A 433 -6.32 -2.83 13.79
CA LEU A 433 -7.54 -3.28 13.13
C LEU A 433 -8.73 -3.08 14.07
N SER A 434 -9.69 -2.23 13.69
CA SER A 434 -11.00 -2.22 14.33
C SER A 434 -11.85 -3.37 13.81
N ILE A 435 -12.46 -4.11 14.74
CA ILE A 435 -13.42 -5.18 14.45
C ILE A 435 -14.82 -4.62 14.68
N VAL A 436 -15.61 -4.50 13.63
CA VAL A 436 -16.98 -3.96 13.65
C VAL A 436 -18.00 -5.07 13.51
N ASP A 437 -18.98 -5.12 14.39
CA ASP A 437 -20.15 -5.98 14.25
C ASP A 437 -21.19 -5.32 13.32
N LEU A 438 -21.54 -5.99 12.23
CA LEU A 438 -22.46 -5.43 11.22
C LEU A 438 -23.92 -5.34 11.67
N SER A 439 -24.30 -6.04 12.74
CA SER A 439 -25.66 -6.02 13.27
C SER A 439 -25.91 -4.75 14.10
N SER A 440 -25.00 -4.49 15.04
CA SER A 440 -25.02 -3.34 15.95
C SER A 440 -24.38 -2.10 15.35
N ARG A 441 -23.60 -2.24 14.27
CA ARG A 441 -22.81 -1.18 13.62
C ARG A 441 -21.87 -0.49 14.61
N SER A 442 -21.19 -1.28 15.43
CA SER A 442 -20.29 -0.79 16.47
C SER A 442 -18.98 -1.57 16.50
N VAL A 443 -17.91 -0.90 16.92
CA VAL A 443 -16.62 -1.54 17.17
C VAL A 443 -16.73 -2.40 18.42
N ILE A 444 -16.40 -3.69 18.28
CA ILE A 444 -16.39 -4.65 19.39
C ILE A 444 -14.98 -4.92 19.91
N ASN A 445 -13.95 -4.65 19.11
CA ASN A 445 -12.55 -4.83 19.51
C ASN A 445 -11.59 -4.03 18.63
N ASN A 446 -10.38 -3.78 19.14
CA ASN A 446 -9.24 -3.27 18.37
C ASN A 446 -8.01 -4.16 18.60
N VAL A 447 -7.29 -4.51 17.55
CA VAL A 447 -6.11 -5.39 17.62
C VAL A 447 -4.94 -4.73 16.90
N SER A 448 -3.73 -4.77 17.46
CA SER A 448 -2.52 -4.26 16.79
C SER A 448 -2.20 -5.07 15.53
N ILE A 449 -1.69 -4.40 14.49
CA ILE A 449 -1.17 -5.08 13.28
C ILE A 449 0.27 -5.58 13.38
N GLY A 450 0.86 -5.52 14.57
CA GLY A 450 2.21 -6.01 14.83
C GLY A 450 3.15 -4.90 15.25
N ASN A 451 4.43 -5.05 14.91
CA ASN A 451 5.45 -4.08 15.26
C ASN A 451 5.19 -2.73 14.58
N ASN A 452 5.22 -1.65 15.35
CA ASN A 452 5.16 -0.28 14.83
C ASN A 452 6.51 0.41 15.09
N PRO A 453 7.35 0.58 14.05
CA PRO A 453 8.65 1.24 14.19
C PRO A 453 8.58 2.77 14.07
N GLU A 454 7.40 3.37 13.95
CA GLU A 454 7.26 4.80 13.75
C GLU A 454 7.69 5.59 15.00
N PRO A 455 8.56 6.61 14.84
CA PRO A 455 8.90 7.52 15.91
C PRO A 455 7.68 8.29 16.44
N GLN A 456 7.73 8.71 17.70
CA GLN A 456 6.68 9.53 18.31
C GLN A 456 6.41 10.84 17.55
N SER A 457 7.43 11.43 16.92
CA SER A 457 7.27 12.64 16.11
C SER A 457 6.36 12.43 14.90
N VAL A 458 6.41 11.24 14.28
CA VAL A 458 5.52 10.86 13.18
C VAL A 458 4.11 10.70 13.73
N ARG A 459 3.94 9.84 14.73
CA ARG A 459 2.62 9.47 15.28
C ARG A 459 1.85 10.66 15.85
N ASN A 460 2.52 11.53 16.62
CA ASN A 460 1.88 12.68 17.25
C ASN A 460 1.57 13.81 16.26
N GLY A 461 2.43 14.02 15.26
CA GLY A 461 2.31 15.13 14.32
C GLY A 461 1.44 14.83 13.09
N ARG A 462 1.37 13.56 12.65
CA ARG A 462 0.65 13.14 11.44
C ARG A 462 -0.79 13.61 11.44
N ARG A 463 -1.48 13.50 12.57
CA ARG A 463 -2.91 13.87 12.67
C ARG A 463 -3.20 15.29 12.19
N PHE A 464 -2.31 16.27 12.37
CA PHE A 464 -2.59 17.65 11.96
C PHE A 464 -2.64 17.86 10.44
N LEU A 465 -2.07 16.92 9.66
CA LEU A 465 -2.25 16.91 8.20
C LEU A 465 -3.64 16.39 7.79
N TYR A 466 -4.20 15.44 8.54
CA TYR A 466 -5.38 14.65 8.15
C TYR A 466 -6.65 14.95 8.95
N ASP A 467 -6.56 15.50 10.15
CA ASP A 467 -7.67 15.67 11.10
C ASP A 467 -8.64 16.73 10.60
N ALA A 468 -9.76 16.26 10.05
CA ALA A 468 -10.78 17.11 9.47
C ALA A 468 -11.57 17.89 10.52
N SER A 469 -11.51 17.51 11.81
CA SER A 469 -12.17 18.28 12.88
C SER A 469 -11.62 19.70 13.04
N LEU A 470 -10.46 19.98 12.43
CA LEU A 470 -9.84 21.30 12.35
C LEU A 470 -10.40 22.17 11.21
N SER A 471 -11.32 21.68 10.38
CA SER A 471 -12.02 22.45 9.35
C SER A 471 -13.39 22.94 9.80
N ALA A 472 -14.01 23.83 9.00
CA ALA A 472 -15.34 24.36 9.25
C ALA A 472 -16.36 23.25 9.49
N HIS A 473 -16.41 22.27 8.60
CA HIS A 473 -17.48 21.27 8.58
C HIS A 473 -17.04 19.85 8.89
N GLY A 474 -15.74 19.58 9.15
CA GLY A 474 -15.27 18.22 9.46
C GLY A 474 -15.06 17.32 8.24
N ASP A 475 -15.11 17.87 7.04
CA ASP A 475 -15.13 17.19 5.74
C ASP A 475 -13.83 17.38 4.91
N LEU A 476 -12.92 18.23 5.40
CA LEU A 476 -11.69 18.67 4.73
C LEU A 476 -10.51 18.71 5.69
N ALA A 477 -9.30 18.51 5.19
CA ALA A 477 -8.06 18.76 5.93
C ALA A 477 -6.96 19.27 4.99
N CYS A 478 -5.77 19.57 5.52
CA CYS A 478 -4.62 19.91 4.67
C CYS A 478 -4.30 18.80 3.65
N ALA A 479 -4.52 17.53 4.02
CA ALA A 479 -4.40 16.37 3.15
C ALA A 479 -5.38 16.37 1.96
N SER A 480 -6.44 17.18 1.96
CA SER A 480 -7.35 17.30 0.82
C SER A 480 -6.66 17.84 -0.44
N CYS A 481 -5.62 18.67 -0.29
CA CYS A 481 -4.73 19.09 -1.38
C CYS A 481 -3.36 18.41 -1.30
N HIS A 482 -2.91 18.04 -0.09
CA HIS A 482 -1.63 17.38 0.15
C HIS A 482 -1.79 15.88 0.44
N ALA A 483 -2.50 15.18 -0.45
CA ALA A 483 -2.77 13.74 -0.28
C ALA A 483 -1.46 12.98 -0.07
N ASN A 484 -1.34 12.23 1.04
CA ASN A 484 -0.15 11.42 1.35
C ASN A 484 1.15 12.23 1.48
N GLY A 485 1.05 13.49 1.94
CA GLY A 485 2.17 14.45 1.97
C GLY A 485 2.62 14.92 0.58
N HIS A 486 1.90 14.52 -0.46
CA HIS A 486 2.15 14.88 -1.85
C HIS A 486 1.33 16.13 -2.26
N ARG A 487 0.79 16.12 -3.47
CA ARG A 487 0.04 17.22 -4.11
C ARG A 487 -1.15 16.62 -4.87
N ASP A 488 -2.10 17.48 -5.23
CA ASP A 488 -3.32 17.15 -5.99
C ASP A 488 -3.16 17.30 -7.52
N GLY A 489 -1.99 17.77 -7.99
CA GLY A 489 -1.70 17.90 -9.41
C GLY A 489 -2.33 19.11 -10.11
N ILE A 490 -3.02 19.99 -9.38
CA ILE A 490 -3.72 21.16 -9.91
C ILE A 490 -3.19 22.48 -9.33
N ALA A 491 -3.65 23.62 -9.87
CA ALA A 491 -3.35 24.95 -9.37
C ALA A 491 -4.56 25.61 -8.69
N TRP A 492 -4.26 26.50 -7.74
CA TRP A 492 -5.24 27.25 -6.96
C TRP A 492 -4.92 28.75 -6.95
N ASP A 493 -5.92 29.61 -7.10
CA ASP A 493 -5.79 31.06 -6.87
C ASP A 493 -6.33 31.43 -5.49
N LEU A 494 -5.51 31.21 -4.46
CA LEU A 494 -5.86 31.49 -3.06
C LEU A 494 -5.52 32.92 -2.63
N GLY A 495 -5.63 33.90 -3.53
CA GLY A 495 -5.46 35.32 -3.18
C GLY A 495 -6.52 35.82 -2.19
N ASP A 496 -6.27 36.99 -1.58
CA ASP A 496 -7.24 37.68 -0.72
C ASP A 496 -7.41 39.15 -1.15
N PRO A 497 -8.55 39.53 -1.79
CA PRO A 497 -8.81 40.91 -2.20
C PRO A 497 -8.93 41.90 -1.04
N GLN A 498 -9.12 41.41 0.19
CA GLN A 498 -9.25 42.19 1.42
C GLN A 498 -8.04 42.01 2.36
N GLY A 499 -7.01 41.29 1.90
CA GLY A 499 -5.80 41.02 2.69
C GLY A 499 -4.90 42.24 2.85
N THR A 500 -3.70 42.01 3.35
CA THR A 500 -2.68 43.06 3.55
C THR A 500 -1.38 42.70 2.84
N VAL A 501 -0.59 43.71 2.49
CA VAL A 501 0.74 43.49 1.91
C VAL A 501 1.66 42.92 3.00
N GLN A 502 2.28 41.78 2.70
CA GLN A 502 3.20 41.12 3.62
C GLN A 502 4.66 41.44 3.25
N GLN A 503 5.46 41.73 4.27
CA GLN A 503 6.90 41.96 4.11
C GLN A 503 7.69 40.73 4.54
N VAL A 504 8.61 40.28 3.68
CA VAL A 504 9.53 39.18 4.00
C VAL A 504 10.94 39.58 3.56
N ALA A 505 11.90 39.45 4.48
CA ALA A 505 13.30 39.69 4.16
C ALA A 505 13.83 38.59 3.23
N SER A 506 14.50 38.97 2.16
CA SER A 506 15.22 38.04 1.29
C SER A 506 16.51 37.57 1.97
N GLY A 507 16.86 36.31 1.72
CA GLY A 507 18.19 35.78 2.03
C GLY A 507 19.29 36.41 1.16
N THR A 508 20.54 36.04 1.40
CA THR A 508 21.70 36.54 0.64
C THR A 508 22.29 35.44 -0.25
N ILE A 509 22.52 35.73 -1.53
CA ILE A 509 23.29 34.85 -2.41
C ILE A 509 24.79 35.02 -2.09
N PRO A 510 25.56 33.93 -1.87
CA PRO A 510 27.00 34.03 -1.69
C PRO A 510 27.67 34.78 -2.86
N GLY A 511 28.33 35.89 -2.55
CA GLY A 511 29.04 36.72 -3.55
C GLY A 511 28.19 37.81 -4.22
N ILE A 512 26.90 37.94 -3.90
CA ILE A 512 26.03 39.03 -4.40
C ILE A 512 25.38 39.76 -3.21
N PRO A 513 25.73 41.02 -2.91
CA PRO A 513 25.22 41.75 -1.77
C PRO A 513 23.83 42.34 -2.08
N VAL A 514 22.84 41.48 -2.26
CA VAL A 514 21.42 41.87 -2.34
C VAL A 514 20.69 41.30 -1.14
N SER A 515 20.50 42.15 -0.13
CA SER A 515 19.48 41.94 0.89
C SER A 515 18.42 43.02 0.68
N PHE A 516 17.18 42.60 0.50
CA PHE A 516 16.03 43.48 0.34
C PHE A 516 14.82 42.87 1.06
N VAL A 517 13.79 43.68 1.27
CA VAL A 517 12.51 43.22 1.80
C VAL A 517 11.52 43.14 0.64
N ALA A 518 11.07 41.93 0.32
CA ALA A 518 10.03 41.70 -0.66
C ALA A 518 8.68 42.15 -0.10
N ASN A 519 7.88 42.82 -0.93
CA ASN A 519 6.53 43.27 -0.59
C ASN A 519 5.51 42.41 -1.34
N PHE A 520 4.96 41.40 -0.67
CA PHE A 520 4.02 40.48 -1.28
C PHE A 520 2.59 41.00 -1.20
N HIS A 521 2.01 41.25 -2.37
CA HIS A 521 0.60 41.56 -2.50
C HIS A 521 -0.28 40.36 -2.05
N PRO A 522 -1.42 40.57 -1.38
CA PRO A 522 -2.30 39.47 -0.96
C PRO A 522 -2.99 38.77 -2.15
N MET A 523 -3.16 39.49 -3.27
CA MET A 523 -3.46 38.88 -4.57
C MET A 523 -2.20 38.26 -5.15
N LYS A 524 -2.24 36.95 -5.41
CA LYS A 524 -1.06 36.17 -5.80
C LYS A 524 -1.18 35.43 -7.12
N GLY A 525 -2.40 35.16 -7.57
CA GLY A 525 -2.69 34.39 -8.77
C GLY A 525 -2.54 32.88 -8.55
N PRO A 526 -2.77 32.10 -9.62
CA PRO A 526 -2.71 30.64 -9.57
C PRO A 526 -1.34 30.09 -9.17
N MET A 527 -1.34 29.10 -8.30
CA MET A 527 -0.15 28.33 -7.92
C MET A 527 -0.48 26.85 -7.76
N THR A 528 0.33 26.00 -8.36
CA THR A 528 0.28 24.54 -8.20
C THR A 528 0.59 24.13 -6.77
N THR A 529 -0.13 23.15 -6.25
CA THR A 529 0.13 22.61 -4.91
C THR A 529 1.56 22.05 -4.83
N GLN A 530 2.34 22.50 -3.84
CA GLN A 530 3.69 21.96 -3.59
C GLN A 530 3.61 20.69 -2.75
N THR A 531 4.49 19.73 -2.98
CA THR A 531 4.61 18.59 -2.07
C THR A 531 5.22 19.03 -0.73
N LEU A 532 4.79 18.40 0.36
CA LEU A 532 5.36 18.60 1.69
C LEU A 532 6.64 17.78 1.91
N ARG A 533 6.92 16.80 1.04
CA ARG A 533 8.14 15.99 1.08
C ARG A 533 9.37 16.88 0.90
N GLY A 534 10.33 16.77 1.82
CA GLY A 534 11.57 17.55 1.78
C GLY A 534 11.39 19.08 1.75
N ILE A 535 10.25 19.60 2.23
CA ILE A 535 9.97 21.05 2.19
C ILE A 535 10.69 21.82 3.30
N THR A 536 10.96 21.17 4.44
CA THR A 536 11.66 21.81 5.56
C THR A 536 13.13 22.02 5.23
N GLY A 537 13.71 23.13 5.70
CA GLY A 537 15.04 23.54 5.33
C GLY A 537 15.08 24.26 3.98
N THR A 538 13.94 24.45 3.31
CA THR A 538 13.85 25.25 2.08
C THR A 538 13.39 26.67 2.31
N GLU A 539 13.20 27.12 3.56
CA GLU A 539 12.61 28.42 3.94
C GLU A 539 13.27 29.62 3.21
N PRO A 540 12.54 30.73 2.96
CA PRO A 540 11.11 30.90 3.18
C PRO A 540 10.29 29.92 2.33
N LEU A 541 9.04 29.63 2.69
CA LEU A 541 8.17 28.61 2.08
C LEU A 541 7.12 29.25 1.15
N HIS A 542 6.33 28.38 0.49
CA HIS A 542 5.43 28.70 -0.63
C HIS A 542 6.21 29.11 -1.89
N TRP A 543 5.58 29.04 -3.08
CA TRP A 543 6.26 29.36 -4.36
C TRP A 543 6.86 30.77 -4.37
N ARG A 544 6.18 31.75 -3.74
CA ARG A 544 6.67 33.12 -3.65
C ARG A 544 7.74 33.33 -2.58
N GLY A 545 7.79 32.49 -1.55
CA GLY A 545 8.58 32.78 -0.35
C GLY A 545 7.91 33.78 0.59
N ASP A 546 6.59 33.94 0.52
CA ASP A 546 5.78 34.80 1.38
C ASP A 546 5.43 34.13 2.73
N ARG A 547 6.05 33.01 3.07
CA ARG A 547 5.89 32.33 4.37
C ARG A 547 7.26 32.14 4.97
N SER A 548 7.59 32.78 6.09
CA SER A 548 8.95 32.73 6.66
C SER A 548 9.35 31.34 7.18
N SER A 549 8.36 30.52 7.58
CA SER A 549 8.55 29.16 8.10
C SER A 549 7.23 28.39 7.98
N LEU A 550 7.22 27.11 8.38
CA LEU A 550 5.99 26.33 8.43
C LEU A 550 4.95 26.93 9.39
N ALA A 551 5.38 27.52 10.52
CA ALA A 551 4.50 28.19 11.47
C ALA A 551 3.70 29.35 10.85
N ALA A 552 4.20 29.96 9.77
CA ALA A 552 3.48 31.02 9.06
C ALA A 552 2.23 30.53 8.32
N PHE A 553 2.02 29.21 8.21
CA PHE A 553 0.79 28.61 7.68
C PHE A 553 -0.29 28.36 8.75
N ASN A 554 -0.01 28.57 10.04
CA ASN A 554 -0.98 28.32 11.12
C ASN A 554 -2.33 29.07 10.92
N PRO A 555 -2.37 30.31 10.40
CA PRO A 555 -3.64 30.97 10.09
C PRO A 555 -4.52 30.22 9.08
N ALA A 556 -3.96 29.38 8.20
CA ALA A 556 -4.71 28.65 7.17
C ALA A 556 -5.71 27.63 7.75
N PHE A 557 -5.50 27.15 8.98
CA PHE A 557 -6.50 26.34 9.69
C PHE A 557 -7.83 27.08 9.90
N MET A 558 -7.79 28.41 9.99
CA MET A 558 -9.00 29.23 10.06
C MET A 558 -9.35 29.87 8.72
N SER A 559 -8.37 30.42 8.02
CA SER A 559 -8.61 31.27 6.85
C SER A 559 -8.99 30.48 5.60
N LEU A 560 -8.43 29.27 5.44
CA LEU A 560 -8.70 28.36 4.32
C LEU A 560 -9.58 27.18 4.75
N LEU A 561 -9.20 26.43 5.80
CA LEU A 561 -10.01 25.30 6.26
C LEU A 561 -11.32 25.75 6.95
N GLY A 562 -11.42 27.02 7.36
CA GLY A 562 -12.61 27.56 8.03
C GLY A 562 -12.78 27.11 9.49
N GLY A 563 -11.75 26.51 10.08
CA GLY A 563 -11.77 26.05 11.46
C GLY A 563 -11.96 27.17 12.49
N THR A 564 -12.32 26.79 13.71
CA THR A 564 -12.65 27.73 14.80
C THR A 564 -11.41 28.31 15.50
N ARG A 565 -10.25 27.70 15.30
CA ARG A 565 -8.98 28.09 15.93
C ARG A 565 -7.77 27.73 15.08
N GLN A 566 -6.66 28.38 15.38
CA GLN A 566 -5.33 27.95 14.97
C GLN A 566 -4.83 26.82 15.88
N LEU A 567 -3.76 26.14 15.45
CA LEU A 567 -3.01 25.25 16.32
C LEU A 567 -2.29 26.06 17.41
N THR A 568 -2.20 25.48 18.60
CA THR A 568 -1.30 25.96 19.65
C THR A 568 0.16 25.81 19.22
N ALA A 569 1.10 26.44 19.94
CA ALA A 569 2.52 26.34 19.62
C ALA A 569 3.02 24.88 19.66
N ASP A 570 2.58 24.09 20.65
CA ASP A 570 2.98 22.69 20.79
C ASP A 570 2.40 21.81 19.69
N GLU A 571 1.13 22.00 19.34
CA GLU A 571 0.49 21.31 18.21
C GLU A 571 1.19 21.64 16.88
N MET A 572 1.51 22.92 16.64
CA MET A 572 2.22 23.35 15.44
C MET A 572 3.65 22.80 15.40
N SER A 573 4.33 22.70 16.54
CA SER A 573 5.66 22.08 16.66
C SER A 573 5.61 20.57 16.37
N ALA A 574 4.59 19.87 16.86
CA ALA A 574 4.36 18.46 16.55
C ALA A 574 4.08 18.27 15.05
N PHE A 575 3.23 19.11 14.47
CA PHE A 575 2.96 19.08 13.03
C PHE A 575 4.23 19.34 12.21
N GLN A 576 5.03 20.34 12.58
CA GLN A 576 6.32 20.61 11.94
C GLN A 576 7.29 19.43 12.04
N SER A 577 7.37 18.79 13.20
CA SER A 577 8.21 17.61 13.42
C SER A 577 7.81 16.45 12.51
N PHE A 578 6.51 16.26 12.26
CA PHE A 578 6.02 15.29 11.28
C PHE A 578 6.38 15.68 9.85
N ILE A 579 6.12 16.93 9.43
CA ILE A 579 6.46 17.39 8.06
C ILE A 579 7.95 17.27 7.76
N GLN A 580 8.81 17.45 8.77
CA GLN A 580 10.25 17.23 8.67
C GLN A 580 10.65 15.78 8.34
N THR A 581 9.79 14.80 8.65
CA THR A 581 10.07 13.37 8.38
C THR A 581 9.75 12.97 6.94
N LEU A 582 8.88 13.73 6.25
CA LEU A 582 8.38 13.39 4.92
C LEU A 582 9.50 13.42 3.88
N THR A 583 9.74 12.27 3.26
CA THR A 583 10.86 12.03 2.34
C THR A 583 10.35 11.70 0.94
N TYR A 584 11.11 12.09 -0.09
CA TYR A 584 10.82 11.69 -1.46
C TYR A 584 11.20 10.23 -1.72
N PRO A 585 10.44 9.48 -2.56
CA PRO A 585 10.93 8.23 -3.11
C PRO A 585 12.16 8.47 -4.01
N PRO A 586 12.87 7.41 -4.44
CA PRO A 586 13.89 7.53 -5.46
C PRO A 586 13.39 8.21 -6.74
N ASN A 587 14.27 8.87 -7.48
CA ASN A 587 13.93 9.37 -8.80
C ASN A 587 14.06 8.23 -9.84
N PRO A 588 12.99 7.86 -10.57
CA PRO A 588 13.05 6.77 -11.54
C PRO A 588 13.89 7.10 -12.78
N LEU A 589 14.33 8.36 -12.94
CA LEU A 589 15.19 8.80 -14.03
C LEU A 589 16.69 8.80 -13.67
N GLU A 590 17.06 8.26 -12.51
CA GLU A 590 18.44 7.93 -12.14
C GLU A 590 18.71 6.44 -12.36
N ASN A 591 19.95 6.07 -12.67
CA ASN A 591 20.33 4.65 -12.72
C ASN A 591 20.35 4.05 -11.31
N LEU A 592 20.21 2.73 -11.19
CA LEU A 592 20.22 2.02 -9.90
C LEU A 592 21.50 2.23 -9.07
N ASP A 593 22.61 2.60 -9.71
CA ASP A 593 23.89 2.93 -9.07
C ASP A 593 24.06 4.43 -8.75
N ARG A 594 22.97 5.21 -8.85
CA ARG A 594 22.92 6.67 -8.65
C ARG A 594 23.73 7.47 -9.67
N THR A 595 24.14 6.85 -10.78
CA THR A 595 24.67 7.58 -11.93
C THR A 595 23.53 8.16 -12.78
N LEU A 596 23.82 9.19 -13.55
CA LEU A 596 22.85 9.74 -14.50
C LEU A 596 22.83 8.88 -15.77
N PRO A 597 21.65 8.63 -16.38
CA PRO A 597 21.57 7.88 -17.63
C PRO A 597 22.39 8.58 -18.71
N ASN A 598 23.20 7.82 -19.45
CA ASN A 598 24.04 8.35 -20.52
C ASN A 598 23.61 7.74 -21.86
N PRO A 599 22.52 8.24 -22.48
CA PRO A 599 22.00 7.65 -23.71
C PRO A 599 22.97 7.89 -24.88
N ALA A 600 23.05 6.92 -25.79
CA ALA A 600 23.88 7.03 -27.00
C ALA A 600 23.37 8.11 -27.98
N THR A 601 22.06 8.36 -27.97
CA THR A 601 21.37 9.40 -28.77
C THR A 601 20.32 10.10 -27.90
N GLY A 602 20.10 11.40 -28.13
CA GLY A 602 19.18 12.21 -27.34
C GLY A 602 19.88 13.05 -26.25
N PRO A 603 19.10 13.68 -25.36
CA PRO A 603 19.62 14.58 -24.33
C PRO A 603 20.55 13.86 -23.34
N ASN A 604 21.68 14.49 -23.02
CA ASN A 604 22.69 13.96 -22.11
C ASN A 604 22.65 14.67 -20.75
N PRO A 605 22.08 14.06 -19.70
CA PRO A 605 21.99 14.70 -18.38
C PRO A 605 23.36 14.83 -17.68
N THR A 606 24.39 14.06 -18.06
CA THR A 606 25.75 14.27 -17.54
C THR A 606 26.33 15.59 -18.06
N ARG A 607 26.15 15.88 -19.35
CA ARG A 607 26.49 17.19 -19.94
C ARG A 607 25.59 18.29 -19.38
N GLY A 608 24.31 18.01 -19.22
CA GLY A 608 23.34 18.90 -18.57
C GLY A 608 23.78 19.34 -17.18
N ARG A 609 24.23 18.40 -16.33
CA ARG A 609 24.78 18.69 -15.00
C ARG A 609 26.02 19.59 -15.07
N GLN A 610 26.92 19.36 -16.04
CA GLN A 610 28.09 20.21 -16.22
C GLN A 610 27.71 21.65 -16.59
N LEU A 611 26.76 21.81 -17.52
CA LEU A 611 26.22 23.12 -17.90
C LEU A 611 25.54 23.80 -16.71
N PHE A 612 24.66 23.09 -16.02
CA PHE A 612 23.92 23.59 -14.86
C PHE A 612 24.86 24.09 -13.73
N ASN A 613 25.95 23.37 -13.48
CA ASN A 613 26.88 23.69 -12.40
C ASN A 613 27.88 24.79 -12.77
N ASN A 614 28.35 24.81 -14.02
CA ASN A 614 29.56 25.55 -14.40
C ASN A 614 29.33 26.65 -15.44
N ALA A 615 28.26 26.59 -16.24
CA ALA A 615 27.96 27.62 -17.24
C ALA A 615 27.09 28.72 -16.63
N THR A 616 27.40 29.97 -16.97
CA THR A 616 26.61 31.15 -16.60
C THR A 616 25.40 31.24 -17.52
N LEU A 617 24.34 30.49 -17.20
CA LEU A 617 23.15 30.32 -18.04
C LEU A 617 22.04 31.31 -17.68
N ASP A 618 22.04 31.86 -16.47
CA ASP A 618 21.02 32.79 -15.98
C ASP A 618 21.52 34.23 -16.10
N ALA A 619 20.85 35.02 -16.95
CA ALA A 619 21.22 36.37 -17.38
C ALA A 619 22.68 36.51 -17.89
N ALA A 620 23.30 35.40 -18.29
CA ALA A 620 24.73 35.28 -18.58
C ALA A 620 25.67 35.67 -17.42
N VAL A 621 25.16 35.69 -16.18
CA VAL A 621 25.89 36.10 -14.98
C VAL A 621 25.99 34.96 -13.95
N LEU A 622 24.93 34.18 -13.79
CA LEU A 622 24.84 33.15 -12.75
C LEU A 622 24.77 31.74 -13.34
N THR A 623 25.38 30.78 -12.65
CA THR A 623 25.14 29.36 -12.89
C THR A 623 23.86 28.94 -12.19
N CYS A 624 23.15 27.95 -12.72
CA CYS A 624 21.91 27.46 -12.10
C CYS A 624 22.17 26.94 -10.68
N ASN A 625 23.33 26.32 -10.43
CA ASN A 625 23.70 25.76 -9.13
C ASN A 625 23.98 26.81 -8.03
N GLN A 626 24.24 28.07 -8.39
CA GLN A 626 24.36 29.14 -7.38
C GLN A 626 23.02 29.39 -6.67
N CYS A 627 21.90 29.17 -7.36
CA CYS A 627 20.55 29.30 -6.82
C CYS A 627 19.97 27.92 -6.41
N HIS A 628 20.15 26.90 -7.23
CA HIS A 628 19.57 25.57 -7.06
C HIS A 628 20.65 24.54 -6.70
N SER A 629 20.89 24.32 -5.41
CA SER A 629 21.94 23.39 -4.93
C SER A 629 21.76 21.96 -5.47
N SER A 630 22.73 21.47 -6.24
CA SER A 630 22.76 20.13 -6.86
C SER A 630 23.80 19.16 -6.27
N SER A 631 24.52 19.54 -5.19
CA SER A 631 25.65 18.75 -4.66
C SER A 631 25.24 17.48 -3.90
N PRO A 632 26.03 16.38 -3.98
CA PRO A 632 25.83 15.18 -3.16
C PRO A 632 25.89 15.50 -1.65
N GLY A 633 25.00 14.90 -0.85
CA GLY A 633 25.00 15.05 0.62
C GLY A 633 24.00 16.06 1.20
N PHE A 634 23.06 16.58 0.39
CA PHE A 634 21.80 17.20 0.84
C PHE A 634 21.91 18.44 1.73
N LYS A 635 22.09 19.60 1.09
CA LYS A 635 21.57 20.87 1.63
C LYS A 635 20.07 21.02 1.31
N SER A 636 19.50 22.17 1.62
CA SER A 636 18.13 22.62 1.30
C SER A 636 17.66 22.34 -0.15
N GLY A 637 18.56 22.27 -1.13
CA GLY A 637 18.20 22.20 -2.56
C GLY A 637 17.84 23.57 -3.16
N THR A 638 18.04 24.65 -2.40
CA THR A 638 17.79 26.05 -2.78
C THR A 638 18.71 26.97 -1.99
N ALA A 639 19.13 28.11 -2.56
CA ALA A 639 19.88 29.13 -1.85
C ALA A 639 19.05 29.90 -0.80
N GLN A 640 17.75 29.60 -0.64
CA GLN A 640 16.86 30.26 0.33
C GLN A 640 16.73 31.77 0.09
N VAL A 641 16.74 32.18 -1.18
CA VAL A 641 16.70 33.59 -1.61
C VAL A 641 15.43 33.90 -2.39
N LEU A 642 14.94 35.13 -2.24
CA LEU A 642 13.92 35.73 -3.08
C LEU A 642 14.59 36.49 -4.23
N ILE A 643 14.15 36.26 -5.45
CA ILE A 643 14.61 36.97 -6.64
C ILE A 643 13.58 38.06 -7.00
N PRO A 644 14.01 39.32 -7.18
CA PRO A 644 13.14 40.41 -7.61
C PRO A 644 12.42 40.12 -8.93
N ALA A 645 11.16 40.51 -9.01
CA ALA A 645 10.27 40.40 -10.17
C ALA A 645 10.95 40.88 -11.47
N ALA A 646 11.63 42.03 -11.40
CA ALA A 646 12.33 42.64 -12.53
C ALA A 646 13.44 41.76 -13.12
N LEU A 647 14.14 40.97 -12.28
CA LEU A 647 15.19 40.07 -12.73
C LEU A 647 14.62 38.77 -13.32
N LEU A 648 13.50 38.30 -12.78
CA LEU A 648 12.79 37.12 -13.30
C LEU A 648 12.01 37.41 -14.58
N GLN A 649 11.81 38.69 -14.93
CA GLN A 649 10.85 39.13 -15.94
C GLN A 649 9.41 38.67 -15.62
N GLU A 650 9.12 38.57 -14.32
CA GLU A 650 7.84 38.16 -13.77
C GLU A 650 7.12 39.38 -13.15
N PRO A 651 5.80 39.31 -12.94
CA PRO A 651 5.03 40.40 -12.34
C PRO A 651 5.20 40.48 -10.81
N GLN A 652 5.85 39.49 -10.19
CA GLN A 652 6.02 39.37 -8.74
C GLN A 652 7.40 38.79 -8.39
N ASP A 653 7.84 39.06 -7.16
CA ASP A 653 9.03 38.42 -6.60
C ASP A 653 8.74 36.93 -6.34
N PHE A 654 9.74 36.08 -6.55
CA PHE A 654 9.61 34.64 -6.25
C PHE A 654 10.84 34.12 -5.52
N LYS A 655 10.58 33.13 -4.68
CA LYS A 655 11.63 32.30 -4.10
C LYS A 655 12.24 31.41 -5.18
N VAL A 656 13.55 31.15 -5.07
CA VAL A 656 14.21 30.06 -5.79
C VAL A 656 13.70 28.69 -5.27
N PRO A 657 12.94 27.90 -6.06
CA PRO A 657 12.40 26.63 -5.59
C PRO A 657 13.47 25.51 -5.55
N GLN A 658 13.22 24.49 -4.73
CA GLN A 658 13.87 23.18 -4.91
C GLN A 658 13.37 22.53 -6.22
N LEU A 659 14.21 21.71 -6.85
CA LEU A 659 13.91 21.07 -8.15
C LEU A 659 13.54 19.57 -8.04
N ARG A 660 13.48 19.03 -6.83
CA ARG A 660 13.13 17.62 -6.57
C ARG A 660 11.70 17.30 -7.01
N GLY A 661 11.52 16.14 -7.66
CA GLY A 661 10.20 15.64 -8.08
C GLY A 661 9.59 16.38 -9.27
N LEU A 662 10.35 17.20 -10.00
CA LEU A 662 9.84 17.90 -11.19
C LEU A 662 9.44 16.94 -12.32
N TYR A 663 10.01 15.73 -12.39
CA TYR A 663 9.60 14.70 -13.35
C TYR A 663 8.12 14.35 -13.26
N GLN A 664 7.51 14.50 -12.08
CA GLN A 664 6.09 14.21 -11.87
C GLN A 664 5.15 15.31 -12.43
N LYS A 665 5.68 16.46 -12.87
CA LYS A 665 4.91 17.60 -13.44
C LYS A 665 4.77 17.53 -14.98
N VAL A 666 5.22 16.45 -15.61
CA VAL A 666 4.99 16.19 -17.04
C VAL A 666 3.51 15.85 -17.30
N GLY A 667 3.02 16.11 -18.52
CA GLY A 667 1.69 15.69 -18.97
C GLY A 667 0.90 16.75 -19.73
N LEU A 668 1.31 18.03 -19.66
CA LEU A 668 0.75 19.11 -20.47
C LEU A 668 1.54 19.27 -21.78
N GLN A 669 0.84 19.41 -22.90
CA GLN A 669 1.39 19.95 -24.15
C GLN A 669 0.45 21.02 -24.70
N ARG A 670 0.96 22.19 -25.08
CA ARG A 670 0.11 23.28 -25.60
C ARG A 670 -0.09 23.19 -27.11
N ALA A 671 -0.55 22.03 -27.56
CA ALA A 671 -0.84 21.73 -28.96
C ALA A 671 -2.23 21.09 -29.12
N PRO A 672 -2.87 21.16 -30.31
CA PRO A 672 -4.15 20.51 -30.54
C PRO A 672 -4.14 19.02 -30.20
N GLY A 673 -5.18 18.57 -29.50
CA GLY A 673 -5.32 17.19 -29.04
C GLY A 673 -5.76 17.11 -27.58
N GLU A 674 -5.84 15.89 -27.08
CA GLU A 674 -6.15 15.59 -25.69
C GLU A 674 -4.87 15.48 -24.86
N GLN A 675 -4.84 16.13 -23.70
CA GLN A 675 -3.67 16.18 -22.81
C GLN A 675 -3.95 15.49 -21.48
N LEU A 676 -2.92 14.87 -20.89
CA LEU A 676 -3.03 14.17 -19.62
C LEU A 676 -3.17 15.13 -18.42
N SER A 677 -2.70 16.38 -18.55
CA SER A 677 -2.78 17.37 -17.48
C SER A 677 -3.00 18.77 -18.03
N GLY A 678 -3.73 19.60 -17.27
CA GLY A 678 -3.90 21.04 -17.52
C GLY A 678 -2.77 21.90 -16.95
N TYR A 679 -1.86 21.32 -16.15
CA TYR A 679 -0.81 22.07 -15.46
C TYR A 679 0.55 21.41 -15.67
N GLY A 680 1.50 22.17 -16.20
CA GLY A 680 2.88 21.75 -16.41
C GLY A 680 3.81 22.33 -15.34
N PHE A 681 4.94 22.87 -15.78
CA PHE A 681 6.05 23.39 -14.98
C PHE A 681 5.80 24.82 -14.45
N THR A 682 6.76 25.33 -13.65
CA THR A 682 6.73 26.60 -12.90
C THR A 682 5.66 26.67 -11.80
N HIS A 683 5.52 27.83 -11.16
CA HIS A 683 4.63 28.00 -10.01
C HIS A 683 3.16 27.84 -10.38
N ASP A 684 2.72 28.41 -11.50
CA ASP A 684 1.31 28.42 -11.93
C ASP A 684 0.95 27.26 -12.87
N GLY A 685 1.94 26.50 -13.34
CA GLY A 685 1.73 25.37 -14.25
C GLY A 685 1.63 25.76 -15.73
N SER A 686 1.97 27.00 -16.10
CA SER A 686 1.71 27.53 -17.46
C SER A 686 2.68 27.04 -18.54
N PHE A 687 3.86 26.56 -18.18
CA PHE A 687 4.83 26.01 -19.12
C PHE A 687 4.60 24.51 -19.33
N ASP A 688 4.43 24.06 -20.57
CA ASP A 688 4.25 22.64 -20.90
C ASP A 688 5.50 21.80 -20.73
N SER A 689 6.68 22.39 -20.94
CA SER A 689 7.96 21.70 -20.82
C SER A 689 9.06 22.57 -20.23
N LEU A 690 10.06 21.91 -19.64
CA LEU A 690 11.30 22.58 -19.22
C LEU A 690 12.04 23.21 -20.42
N LEU A 691 11.93 22.63 -21.62
CA LEU A 691 12.51 23.23 -22.83
C LEU A 691 11.85 24.58 -23.14
N SER A 692 10.52 24.64 -23.12
CA SER A 692 9.76 25.89 -23.30
C SER A 692 10.15 26.94 -22.25
N PHE A 693 10.33 26.52 -20.99
CA PHE A 693 10.77 27.40 -19.91
C PHE A 693 12.21 27.91 -20.11
N LEU A 694 13.15 27.04 -20.48
CA LEU A 694 14.57 27.39 -20.73
C LEU A 694 14.78 28.21 -22.02
N ARG A 695 13.74 28.44 -22.82
CA ARG A 695 13.73 29.39 -23.94
C ARG A 695 13.35 30.81 -23.52
N SER A 696 12.92 31.03 -22.28
CA SER A 696 12.67 32.37 -21.74
C SER A 696 13.91 33.26 -21.85
N ALA A 697 13.69 34.55 -22.13
CA ALA A 697 14.76 35.49 -22.51
C ALA A 697 15.83 35.71 -21.43
N VAL A 698 15.55 35.35 -20.18
CA VAL A 698 16.52 35.39 -19.08
C VAL A 698 17.64 34.35 -19.24
N PHE A 699 17.37 33.25 -19.95
CA PHE A 699 18.34 32.16 -20.10
C PHE A 699 19.19 32.28 -21.37
N THR A 700 20.49 32.09 -21.22
CA THR A 700 21.48 32.14 -22.32
C THR A 700 22.09 30.77 -22.55
N PHE A 701 21.66 30.09 -23.62
CA PHE A 701 22.20 28.80 -24.07
C PHE A 701 22.66 28.89 -25.52
N ASN A 702 23.67 28.09 -25.90
CA ASN A 702 24.19 28.11 -27.27
C ASN A 702 23.20 27.57 -28.30
N ASN A 703 22.41 26.56 -27.93
CA ASN A 703 21.45 25.87 -28.79
C ASN A 703 20.43 25.08 -27.94
N ASP A 704 19.41 24.51 -28.59
CA ASP A 704 18.37 23.74 -27.90
C ASP A 704 18.83 22.38 -27.38
N ASN A 705 19.92 21.79 -27.90
CA ASN A 705 20.47 20.57 -27.33
C ASN A 705 21.02 20.84 -25.92
N ASP A 706 21.70 21.97 -25.72
CA ASP A 706 22.18 22.38 -24.39
C ASP A 706 21.01 22.56 -23.40
N ARG A 707 19.87 23.10 -23.87
CA ARG A 707 18.64 23.24 -23.06
C ARG A 707 18.05 21.87 -22.71
N LEU A 708 17.97 20.98 -23.69
CA LEU A 708 17.45 19.63 -23.50
C LEU A 708 18.33 18.82 -22.54
N ASP A 709 19.65 18.93 -22.63
CA ASP A 709 20.59 18.29 -21.72
C ASP A 709 20.35 18.75 -20.27
N VAL A 710 20.21 20.06 -20.05
CA VAL A 710 19.88 20.62 -18.72
C VAL A 710 18.48 20.20 -18.27
N ALA A 711 17.48 20.23 -19.15
CA ALA A 711 16.13 19.78 -18.83
C ALA A 711 16.12 18.32 -18.38
N GLN A 712 16.83 17.42 -19.08
CA GLN A 712 16.95 16.02 -18.69
C GLN A 712 17.64 15.85 -17.34
N PHE A 713 18.68 16.64 -17.06
CA PHE A 713 19.31 16.64 -15.73
C PHE A 713 18.36 17.11 -14.62
N VAL A 714 17.57 18.16 -14.86
CA VAL A 714 16.59 18.67 -13.88
C VAL A 714 15.45 17.67 -13.64
N LEU A 715 15.06 16.87 -14.63
CA LEU A 715 14.10 15.79 -14.43
C LEU A 715 14.70 14.65 -13.58
N SER A 716 15.99 14.34 -13.77
CA SER A 716 16.76 13.36 -12.99
C SER A 716 17.38 13.95 -11.70
N PHE A 717 16.81 15.01 -11.14
CA PHE A 717 17.38 15.64 -9.94
C PHE A 717 17.28 14.71 -8.72
N ASP A 718 18.39 14.56 -7.99
CA ASP A 718 18.49 13.68 -6.83
C ASP A 718 17.49 14.07 -5.73
N THR A 719 16.67 13.10 -5.31
CA THR A 719 15.54 13.33 -4.41
C THR A 719 15.89 13.29 -2.92
N GLY A 720 17.05 12.76 -2.53
CA GLY A 720 17.24 12.36 -1.12
C GLY A 720 17.59 10.88 -1.00
N THR A 721 16.95 10.09 -1.84
CA THR A 721 16.80 8.67 -1.68
C THR A 721 17.43 7.99 -2.89
N ALA A 722 18.48 7.21 -2.66
CA ALA A 722 19.17 6.56 -3.75
C ALA A 722 18.25 5.51 -4.42
N PRO A 723 18.32 5.30 -5.74
CA PRO A 723 17.60 4.23 -6.44
C PRO A 723 17.85 2.80 -5.94
N ALA A 724 18.93 2.58 -5.19
CA ALA A 724 19.20 1.30 -4.54
C ALA A 724 18.32 1.05 -3.30
N VAL A 725 17.70 2.08 -2.73
CA VAL A 725 16.73 1.94 -1.64
C VAL A 725 15.42 1.40 -2.20
N GLY A 726 14.93 0.29 -1.66
CA GLY A 726 13.79 -0.44 -2.19
C GLY A 726 14.17 -1.50 -3.22
N LEU A 727 15.37 -1.45 -3.81
CA LEU A 727 15.81 -2.47 -4.76
C LEU A 727 15.93 -3.83 -4.07
N GLN A 728 15.22 -4.83 -4.62
CA GLN A 728 15.12 -6.17 -4.04
C GLN A 728 15.46 -7.29 -5.00
N VAL A 729 15.90 -8.41 -4.45
CA VAL A 729 15.96 -9.70 -5.14
C VAL A 729 15.74 -10.85 -4.17
N THR A 730 14.85 -11.77 -4.53
CA THR A 730 14.66 -13.04 -3.80
C THR A 730 15.39 -14.16 -4.52
N ALA A 731 16.39 -14.72 -3.84
CA ALA A 731 17.08 -15.93 -4.26
C ALA A 731 16.28 -17.16 -3.78
N ASN A 732 15.97 -18.07 -4.70
CA ASN A 732 15.28 -19.33 -4.45
C ASN A 732 16.03 -20.51 -5.11
N ALA A 733 15.55 -21.74 -4.89
CA ALA A 733 16.19 -22.95 -5.39
C ALA A 733 16.45 -22.95 -6.92
N ILE A 734 15.62 -22.22 -7.68
CA ILE A 734 15.67 -22.17 -9.15
C ILE A 734 16.67 -21.12 -9.63
N ASN A 735 16.66 -19.92 -9.02
CA ASN A 735 17.39 -18.76 -9.55
C ASN A 735 18.70 -18.45 -8.81
N LYS A 736 19.06 -19.15 -7.73
CA LYS A 736 20.24 -18.83 -6.89
C LYS A 736 21.59 -18.78 -7.63
N THR A 737 21.69 -19.41 -8.80
CA THR A 737 22.89 -19.38 -9.66
C THR A 737 22.76 -18.47 -10.88
N SER A 738 21.70 -17.68 -11.00
CA SER A 738 21.50 -16.81 -12.16
C SER A 738 22.40 -15.58 -12.12
N ALA A 739 22.84 -15.13 -13.30
CA ALA A 739 23.57 -13.88 -13.45
C ALA A 739 22.75 -12.68 -12.93
N SER A 740 21.45 -12.64 -13.24
CA SER A 740 20.57 -11.56 -12.77
C SER A 740 20.51 -11.40 -11.24
N VAL A 741 20.47 -12.52 -10.51
CA VAL A 741 20.47 -12.50 -9.03
C VAL A 741 21.83 -12.06 -8.50
N SER A 742 22.91 -12.65 -9.00
CA SER A 742 24.27 -12.31 -8.54
C SER A 742 24.67 -10.86 -8.88
N ASP A 743 24.35 -10.38 -10.08
CA ASP A 743 24.61 -8.99 -10.50
C ASP A 743 23.85 -7.99 -9.64
N ARG A 744 22.59 -8.28 -9.31
CA ARG A 744 21.79 -7.41 -8.44
C ARG A 744 22.30 -7.39 -7.00
N ILE A 745 22.72 -8.54 -6.45
CA ILE A 745 23.35 -8.59 -5.12
C ILE A 745 24.68 -7.81 -5.12
N ASN A 746 25.50 -7.95 -6.16
CA ASN A 746 26.76 -7.21 -6.30
C ASN A 746 26.52 -5.70 -6.40
N LEU A 747 25.50 -5.28 -7.16
CA LEU A 747 25.08 -3.88 -7.23
C LEU A 747 24.68 -3.37 -5.85
N LEU A 748 23.80 -4.08 -5.13
CA LEU A 748 23.38 -3.70 -3.78
C LEU A 748 24.57 -3.59 -2.81
N MET A 749 25.50 -4.56 -2.81
CA MET A 749 26.71 -4.50 -1.98
C MET A 749 27.61 -3.32 -2.34
N SER A 750 27.75 -3.01 -3.64
CA SER A 750 28.48 -1.83 -4.12
C SER A 750 27.83 -0.54 -3.62
N GLN A 751 26.51 -0.41 -3.73
CA GLN A 751 25.78 0.78 -3.30
C GLN A 751 25.81 0.95 -1.78
N ALA A 752 25.72 -0.14 -1.02
CA ALA A 752 25.92 -0.10 0.42
C ALA A 752 27.35 0.30 0.80
N GLY A 753 28.36 -0.22 0.08
CA GLY A 753 29.77 0.11 0.31
C GLY A 753 30.13 1.59 0.11
N VAL A 754 29.39 2.31 -0.74
CA VAL A 754 29.55 3.76 -0.94
C VAL A 754 28.58 4.62 -0.11
N GLY A 755 27.75 4.00 0.74
CA GLY A 755 26.82 4.70 1.64
C GLY A 755 25.55 5.24 0.97
N ASN A 756 25.12 4.66 -0.16
CA ASN A 756 23.86 5.02 -0.81
C ASN A 756 22.64 4.36 -0.15
N CYS A 757 22.83 3.21 0.49
CA CYS A 757 21.81 2.47 1.24
C CYS A 757 22.49 1.63 2.34
N ASP A 758 21.71 1.09 3.27
CA ASP A 758 22.13 -0.12 4.00
C ASP A 758 21.64 -1.35 3.21
N LEU A 759 22.25 -2.51 3.42
CA LEU A 759 21.83 -3.76 2.78
C LEU A 759 21.51 -4.81 3.84
N ILE A 760 20.31 -5.39 3.74
CA ILE A 760 19.86 -6.46 4.63
C ILE A 760 19.51 -7.72 3.84
N VAL A 761 19.49 -8.85 4.54
CA VAL A 761 18.94 -10.12 4.04
C VAL A 761 17.92 -10.65 5.03
N ARG A 762 16.75 -11.06 4.55
CA ARG A 762 15.69 -11.69 5.35
C ARG A 762 15.23 -12.97 4.68
N GLY A 763 14.94 -14.00 5.47
CA GLY A 763 14.40 -15.25 4.95
C GLY A 763 14.59 -16.42 5.90
N THR A 764 14.62 -17.63 5.36
CA THR A 764 14.84 -18.85 6.15
C THR A 764 16.26 -19.35 5.91
N TYR A 765 17.06 -19.47 6.97
CA TYR A 765 18.44 -19.93 6.92
C TYR A 765 18.68 -20.98 8.02
N GLY A 766 19.12 -22.18 7.63
CA GLY A 766 19.26 -23.29 8.58
C GLY A 766 17.92 -23.76 9.18
N GLY A 767 16.83 -23.64 8.43
CA GLY A 767 15.48 -24.06 8.85
C GLY A 767 14.74 -23.10 9.79
N VAL A 768 15.33 -21.95 10.13
CA VAL A 768 14.71 -20.93 10.99
C VAL A 768 14.70 -19.57 10.31
N ARG A 769 13.81 -18.68 10.74
CA ARG A 769 13.76 -17.29 10.27
C ARG A 769 14.98 -16.53 10.77
N ARG A 770 15.71 -15.91 9.85
CA ARG A 770 16.94 -15.16 10.16
C ARG A 770 16.97 -13.82 9.42
N GLY A 771 17.63 -12.86 10.04
CA GLY A 771 18.01 -11.60 9.45
C GLY A 771 19.52 -11.40 9.41
N PHE A 772 19.98 -10.63 8.44
CA PHE A 772 21.39 -10.28 8.31
C PHE A 772 21.56 -8.81 7.90
N LEU A 773 22.64 -8.19 8.35
CA LEU A 773 23.05 -6.83 7.99
C LEU A 773 24.42 -6.85 7.31
N TYR A 774 24.55 -6.23 6.15
CA TYR A 774 25.83 -6.05 5.48
C TYR A 774 26.78 -5.17 6.30
N ILE A 775 28.02 -5.63 6.49
CA ILE A 775 29.04 -4.93 7.29
C ILE A 775 30.30 -4.59 6.48
N GLY A 776 30.24 -4.71 5.15
CA GLY A 776 31.37 -4.45 4.25
C GLY A 776 32.14 -5.71 3.84
N ASN A 777 33.01 -5.57 2.83
CA ASN A 777 33.87 -6.65 2.31
C ASN A 777 33.12 -7.94 1.93
N GLY A 778 31.87 -7.85 1.49
CA GLY A 778 31.05 -9.02 1.11
C GLY A 778 30.49 -9.82 2.30
N LEU A 779 30.62 -9.31 3.54
CA LEU A 779 30.22 -9.99 4.77
C LEU A 779 28.93 -9.41 5.36
N PHE A 780 28.18 -10.31 6.00
CA PHE A 780 26.89 -10.05 6.62
C PHE A 780 26.89 -10.54 8.08
N GLN A 781 26.56 -9.65 9.01
CA GLN A 781 26.32 -9.96 10.42
C GLN A 781 24.95 -10.63 10.58
N PRO A 782 24.86 -11.86 11.09
CA PRO A 782 23.59 -12.47 11.45
C PRO A 782 22.95 -11.77 12.65
N ASP A 783 21.63 -11.92 12.77
CA ASP A 783 20.80 -11.46 13.89
C ASP A 783 21.02 -12.20 15.22
N ARG A 784 22.16 -12.86 15.40
CA ARG A 784 22.59 -13.48 16.65
C ARG A 784 24.04 -13.14 16.90
N LEU A 785 24.35 -12.56 18.06
CA LEU A 785 25.69 -12.08 18.38
C LEU A 785 26.73 -13.20 18.44
N SER A 786 26.33 -14.42 18.79
CA SER A 786 27.23 -15.59 18.83
C SER A 786 27.62 -16.10 17.44
N ASP A 787 26.88 -15.75 16.40
CA ASP A 787 27.09 -16.28 15.05
C ASP A 787 28.15 -15.45 14.31
N THR A 788 29.08 -16.12 13.63
CA THR A 788 30.12 -15.45 12.84
C THR A 788 29.54 -14.81 11.57
N PRO A 789 30.04 -13.64 11.13
CA PRO A 789 29.67 -13.06 9.85
C PRO A 789 29.82 -14.02 8.67
N VAL A 790 28.85 -14.01 7.75
CA VAL A 790 28.78 -14.91 6.60
C VAL A 790 28.91 -14.13 5.28
N SER A 791 29.41 -14.78 4.23
CA SER A 791 29.52 -14.15 2.90
C SER A 791 28.21 -14.22 2.11
N ALA A 792 28.00 -13.32 1.14
CA ALA A 792 26.90 -13.43 0.17
C ALA A 792 26.86 -14.82 -0.52
N GLN A 793 28.04 -15.37 -0.86
CA GLN A 793 28.15 -16.68 -1.48
C GLN A 793 27.66 -17.80 -0.56
N THR A 794 27.98 -17.72 0.73
CA THR A 794 27.50 -18.67 1.76
C THR A 794 25.98 -18.60 1.90
N LEU A 795 25.42 -17.39 1.90
CA LEU A 795 23.97 -17.20 1.94
C LEU A 795 23.30 -17.83 0.70
N LEU A 796 23.81 -17.56 -0.50
CA LEU A 796 23.30 -18.15 -1.75
C LEU A 796 23.42 -19.68 -1.78
N GLN A 797 24.49 -20.24 -1.24
CA GLN A 797 24.66 -21.70 -1.14
C GLN A 797 23.62 -22.36 -0.23
N ALA A 798 23.18 -21.65 0.81
CA ALA A 798 22.16 -22.13 1.74
C ALA A 798 20.73 -22.04 1.20
N VAL A 799 20.49 -21.29 0.12
CA VAL A 799 19.17 -21.19 -0.51
C VAL A 799 18.74 -22.55 -1.07
N ASP A 800 17.55 -22.98 -0.70
CA ASP A 800 16.89 -24.21 -1.16
C ASP A 800 15.36 -24.02 -1.14
N VAL A 801 14.60 -25.06 -1.48
CA VAL A 801 13.12 -25.05 -1.44
C VAL A 801 12.65 -24.74 -0.02
N ASN A 802 11.81 -23.71 0.13
CA ASN A 802 11.35 -23.15 1.41
C ASN A 802 12.45 -22.48 2.26
N GLN A 803 13.63 -22.25 1.67
CA GLN A 803 14.77 -21.55 2.28
C GLN A 803 15.20 -20.33 1.45
N GLU A 804 14.21 -19.61 0.93
CA GLU A 804 14.42 -18.41 0.12
C GLU A 804 14.98 -17.27 0.98
N LEU A 805 15.87 -16.49 0.37
CA LEU A 805 16.50 -15.32 0.98
C LEU A 805 16.29 -14.09 0.10
N THR A 806 15.75 -13.03 0.68
CA THR A 806 15.53 -11.74 0.01
C THR A 806 16.59 -10.74 0.45
N PHE A 807 17.35 -10.24 -0.52
CA PHE A 807 18.31 -9.14 -0.36
C PHE A 807 17.59 -7.82 -0.65
N THR A 808 17.74 -6.83 0.22
CA THR A 808 17.03 -5.54 0.11
C THR A 808 17.98 -4.39 0.43
N GLY A 809 18.08 -3.43 -0.48
CA GLY A 809 18.63 -2.12 -0.17
C GLY A 809 17.61 -1.32 0.65
N VAL A 810 17.98 -0.88 1.84
CA VAL A 810 17.11 -0.12 2.75
C VAL A 810 17.68 1.27 3.00
N PRO A 811 16.88 2.23 3.49
CA PRO A 811 17.41 3.57 3.75
C PRO A 811 18.63 3.55 4.67
N LEU A 812 19.61 4.39 4.37
CA LEU A 812 20.83 4.50 5.16
C LEU A 812 20.49 4.81 6.63
N GLY A 813 21.04 4.03 7.56
CA GLY A 813 20.76 4.10 9.00
C GLY A 813 19.70 3.10 9.49
N ALA A 814 18.84 2.59 8.60
CA ALA A 814 17.75 1.69 8.95
C ALA A 814 18.16 0.21 8.98
N GLY A 815 19.36 -0.15 8.47
CA GLY A 815 19.78 -1.53 8.30
C GLY A 815 19.81 -2.36 9.57
N ARG A 816 20.23 -1.78 10.70
CA ARG A 816 20.22 -2.48 12.00
C ARG A 816 18.80 -2.85 12.41
N ARG A 817 17.89 -1.88 12.40
CA ARG A 817 16.49 -2.07 12.74
C ARG A 817 15.84 -3.11 11.83
N MET A 818 15.92 -2.90 10.53
CA MET A 818 15.20 -3.73 9.56
C MET A 818 15.84 -5.11 9.34
N GLY A 819 17.15 -5.24 9.55
CA GLY A 819 17.88 -6.48 9.36
C GLY A 819 17.86 -7.37 10.60
N ILE A 820 18.32 -6.85 11.73
CA ILE A 820 18.80 -7.68 12.85
C ILE A 820 18.24 -7.30 14.24
N ASP A 821 17.56 -6.16 14.40
CA ASP A 821 16.98 -5.67 15.68
C ASP A 821 15.64 -4.96 15.41
N ALA A 822 14.58 -5.72 15.14
CA ALA A 822 13.33 -5.22 14.55
C ALA A 822 12.56 -4.25 15.45
N ASN A 823 12.67 -4.41 16.77
CA ASN A 823 11.99 -3.55 17.75
C ASN A 823 12.89 -2.42 18.29
N GLY A 824 14.17 -2.39 17.90
CA GLY A 824 15.12 -1.34 18.27
C GLY A 824 15.49 -1.34 19.76
N ASN A 825 15.28 -2.46 20.48
CA ASN A 825 15.56 -2.53 21.92
C ASN A 825 17.05 -2.74 22.24
N GLY A 826 17.89 -2.95 21.23
CA GLY A 826 19.32 -3.18 21.37
C GLY A 826 19.74 -4.65 21.37
N VAL A 827 18.79 -5.59 21.50
CA VAL A 827 18.99 -7.04 21.44
C VAL A 827 18.72 -7.52 20.02
N LEU A 828 19.59 -8.38 19.48
CA LEU A 828 19.37 -8.90 18.12
C LEU A 828 18.21 -9.91 18.12
N ASN A 829 17.44 -9.96 17.03
CA ASN A 829 16.24 -10.78 16.90
C ASN A 829 16.46 -12.26 17.28
N GLY A 830 17.61 -12.83 16.91
CA GLY A 830 17.96 -14.23 17.17
C GLY A 830 18.51 -14.50 18.58
N ASP A 831 18.74 -13.45 19.37
CA ASP A 831 19.10 -13.47 20.80
C ASP A 831 17.88 -13.13 21.70
N GLU A 832 16.76 -12.69 21.13
CA GLU A 832 15.54 -12.43 21.89
C GLU A 832 14.93 -13.74 22.43
N ALA A 833 14.27 -13.63 23.60
CA ALA A 833 13.50 -14.75 24.13
C ALA A 833 12.41 -15.15 23.13
N ALA A 834 12.28 -16.45 22.87
CA ALA A 834 11.25 -16.96 21.96
C ALA A 834 9.87 -16.45 22.40
N ARG A 835 9.14 -15.82 21.47
CA ARG A 835 7.76 -15.43 21.72
C ARG A 835 6.93 -16.69 22.01
N PRO A 836 6.03 -16.68 23.01
CA PRO A 836 5.11 -17.79 23.23
C PRO A 836 4.30 -18.06 21.96
N ASN A 837 4.12 -19.33 21.61
CA ASN A 837 3.25 -19.66 20.49
C ASN A 837 1.80 -19.33 20.89
N PRO A 838 1.01 -18.62 20.06
CA PRO A 838 -0.40 -18.36 20.34
C PRO A 838 -1.20 -19.62 20.72
N ILE A 839 -0.86 -20.78 20.13
CA ILE A 839 -1.49 -22.05 20.49
C ILE A 839 -1.26 -22.48 21.93
N ASP A 840 -0.33 -21.88 22.66
CA ASP A 840 -0.06 -22.12 24.09
C ASP A 840 -0.97 -21.29 25.02
N ASP A 841 -1.63 -20.26 24.49
CA ASP A 841 -2.66 -19.52 25.21
C ASP A 841 -3.97 -20.32 25.28
N THR A 842 -4.60 -20.37 26.47
CA THR A 842 -5.85 -21.12 26.70
C THR A 842 -6.99 -20.65 25.80
N ARG A 843 -7.15 -19.33 25.67
CA ARG A 843 -8.25 -18.73 24.93
C ARG A 843 -8.10 -19.04 23.43
N PHE A 844 -6.93 -18.79 22.88
CA PHE A 844 -6.64 -19.08 21.46
C PHE A 844 -6.74 -20.58 21.18
N PHE A 845 -6.22 -21.44 22.06
CA PHE A 845 -6.32 -22.89 21.90
C PHE A 845 -7.76 -23.37 21.74
N ILE A 846 -8.66 -22.95 22.63
CA ILE A 846 -10.07 -23.36 22.55
C ILE A 846 -10.72 -22.83 21.26
N GLN A 847 -10.45 -21.58 20.90
CA GLN A 847 -10.93 -21.01 19.62
C GLN A 847 -10.43 -21.83 18.43
N GLN A 848 -9.19 -22.32 18.51
CA GLN A 848 -8.59 -23.13 17.47
C GLN A 848 -9.25 -24.51 17.36
N GLN A 849 -9.65 -25.12 18.47
CA GLN A 849 -10.39 -26.39 18.47
C GLN A 849 -11.76 -26.26 17.79
N TYR A 850 -12.50 -25.19 18.09
CA TYR A 850 -13.76 -24.88 17.40
C TYR A 850 -13.54 -24.68 15.89
N ALA A 851 -12.48 -23.99 15.50
CA ALA A 851 -12.19 -23.76 14.09
C ALA A 851 -11.75 -25.04 13.36
N ASP A 852 -10.88 -25.86 13.97
CA ASP A 852 -10.32 -27.10 13.40
C ASP A 852 -11.36 -28.21 13.25
N PHE A 853 -12.27 -28.35 14.21
CA PHE A 853 -13.23 -29.45 14.21
C PHE A 853 -14.65 -29.03 13.86
N LEU A 854 -15.10 -27.85 14.27
CA LEU A 854 -16.50 -27.46 14.10
C LEU A 854 -16.67 -26.43 12.98
N ASN A 855 -15.58 -25.88 12.45
CA ASN A 855 -15.58 -24.85 11.41
C ASN A 855 -16.56 -23.70 11.73
N ARG A 856 -16.61 -23.32 13.00
CA ARG A 856 -17.46 -22.24 13.49
C ARG A 856 -16.82 -21.57 14.69
N ASP A 857 -17.37 -20.42 15.02
CA ASP A 857 -16.99 -19.65 16.20
C ASP A 857 -17.54 -20.31 17.48
N PRO A 858 -16.83 -20.19 18.60
CA PRO A 858 -17.33 -20.71 19.86
C PRO A 858 -18.54 -19.90 20.33
N ASP A 859 -19.60 -20.58 20.76
CA ASP A 859 -20.72 -19.93 21.42
C ASP A 859 -20.26 -19.38 22.79
N PRO A 860 -20.70 -18.18 23.24
CA PRO A 860 -20.15 -17.59 24.47
C PRO A 860 -20.22 -18.50 25.70
N PRO A 861 -21.32 -19.24 25.96
CA PRO A 861 -21.40 -20.16 27.09
C PRO A 861 -20.41 -21.33 26.97
N GLY A 862 -20.37 -22.01 25.82
CA GLY A 862 -19.44 -23.10 25.56
C GLY A 862 -17.99 -22.63 25.64
N PHE A 863 -17.69 -21.44 25.11
CA PHE A 863 -16.36 -20.85 25.15
C PHE A 863 -15.87 -20.64 26.58
N GLN A 864 -16.71 -20.05 27.43
CA GLN A 864 -16.37 -19.83 28.83
C GLN A 864 -16.25 -21.17 29.57
N GLY A 865 -17.16 -22.11 29.33
CA GLY A 865 -17.11 -23.44 29.94
C GLY A 865 -15.81 -24.19 29.67
N TRP A 866 -15.34 -24.21 28.43
CA TRP A 866 -14.06 -24.83 28.09
C TRP A 866 -12.86 -24.11 28.71
N GLN A 867 -12.89 -22.78 28.77
CA GLN A 867 -11.83 -21.99 29.43
C GLN A 867 -11.78 -22.31 30.92
N ASP A 868 -12.94 -22.40 31.58
CA ASP A 868 -13.04 -22.72 32.99
C ASP A 868 -12.52 -24.13 33.28
N ILE A 869 -12.83 -25.12 32.43
CA ILE A 869 -12.28 -26.48 32.57
C ILE A 869 -10.75 -26.46 32.52
N MET A 870 -10.18 -25.80 31.50
CA MET A 870 -8.72 -25.78 31.31
C MET A 870 -8.00 -24.98 32.40
N ASN A 871 -8.52 -23.80 32.75
CA ASN A 871 -7.92 -22.91 33.76
C ASN A 871 -7.98 -23.51 35.18
N ASN A 872 -8.98 -24.35 35.47
CA ASN A 872 -9.12 -25.04 36.74
C ASN A 872 -8.54 -26.47 36.74
N CYS A 873 -7.87 -26.88 35.65
CA CYS A 873 -7.30 -28.22 35.55
C CYS A 873 -6.02 -28.35 36.40
N ALA A 874 -6.02 -29.30 37.33
CA ALA A 874 -4.85 -29.56 38.17
C ALA A 874 -3.63 -29.98 37.33
N THR A 875 -2.44 -29.46 37.66
CA THR A 875 -1.20 -29.77 36.95
C THR A 875 -0.97 -31.28 36.87
N GLY A 876 -0.82 -31.82 35.66
CA GLY A 876 -0.61 -33.25 35.40
C GLY A 876 -1.89 -34.09 35.28
N SER A 877 -3.08 -33.51 35.43
CA SER A 877 -4.34 -34.22 35.19
C SER A 877 -4.55 -34.49 33.70
N THR A 878 -4.83 -35.75 33.34
CA THR A 878 -5.13 -36.14 31.95
C THR A 878 -6.62 -36.02 31.61
N GLN A 879 -7.48 -35.63 32.55
CA GLN A 879 -8.94 -35.58 32.36
C GLN A 879 -9.46 -34.24 31.84
N CYS A 880 -8.65 -33.19 31.92
CA CYS A 880 -9.04 -31.82 31.58
C CYS A 880 -7.91 -31.04 30.90
N ASP A 881 -6.82 -31.74 30.53
CA ASP A 881 -5.72 -31.09 29.83
C ASP A 881 -6.07 -30.85 28.36
N ARG A 882 -5.14 -30.20 27.68
CA ARG A 882 -5.28 -29.81 26.27
C ARG A 882 -5.55 -30.99 25.36
N ILE A 883 -4.93 -32.14 25.64
CA ILE A 883 -5.11 -33.35 24.83
C ILE A 883 -6.55 -33.85 24.97
N GLU A 884 -7.09 -33.88 26.20
CA GLU A 884 -8.46 -34.35 26.41
C GLU A 884 -9.48 -33.40 25.80
N ILE A 885 -9.33 -32.09 26.04
CA ILE A 885 -10.23 -31.08 25.46
C ILE A 885 -10.21 -31.17 23.92
N SER A 886 -9.02 -31.22 23.31
CA SER A 886 -8.88 -31.43 21.86
C SER A 886 -9.55 -32.72 21.38
N SER A 887 -9.45 -33.78 22.18
CA SER A 887 -10.11 -35.06 21.90
C SER A 887 -11.62 -34.99 21.96
N ASP A 888 -12.19 -34.14 22.80
CA ASP A 888 -13.64 -33.97 22.90
C ASP A 888 -14.19 -33.21 21.70
N PHE A 889 -13.46 -32.22 21.19
CA PHE A 889 -13.79 -31.57 19.92
C PHE A 889 -13.68 -32.53 18.75
N PHE A 890 -12.55 -33.24 18.64
CA PHE A 890 -12.33 -34.21 17.57
C PHE A 890 -13.43 -35.27 17.56
N ARG A 891 -13.66 -35.95 18.70
CA ARG A 891 -14.63 -37.05 18.80
C ARG A 891 -16.08 -36.60 18.91
N SER A 892 -16.34 -35.30 18.80
CA SER A 892 -17.70 -34.77 18.88
C SER A 892 -18.62 -35.42 17.82
N PRO A 893 -19.92 -35.56 18.11
CA PRO A 893 -20.88 -36.01 17.10
C PRO A 893 -20.85 -35.15 15.84
N GLU A 894 -20.59 -33.85 15.99
CA GLU A 894 -20.53 -32.87 14.90
C GLU A 894 -19.33 -33.11 13.96
N PHE A 895 -18.12 -33.36 14.48
CA PHE A 895 -16.95 -33.63 13.64
C PHE A 895 -16.76 -35.11 13.32
N GLN A 896 -16.48 -35.95 14.31
CA GLN A 896 -16.16 -37.37 14.08
C GLN A 896 -17.37 -38.12 13.50
N GLY A 897 -18.54 -37.96 14.11
CA GLY A 897 -19.72 -38.71 13.70
C GLY A 897 -20.19 -38.36 12.28
N ARG A 898 -20.41 -37.07 12.04
CA ARG A 898 -20.87 -36.57 10.72
C ARG A 898 -19.75 -36.61 9.67
N GLY A 899 -18.50 -36.38 10.06
CA GLY A 899 -17.35 -36.57 9.18
C GLY A 899 -17.19 -38.00 8.73
N TYR A 900 -17.36 -38.97 9.63
CA TYR A 900 -17.33 -40.37 9.22
C TYR A 900 -18.48 -40.73 8.27
N PHE A 901 -19.67 -40.16 8.49
CA PHE A 901 -20.79 -40.29 7.57
C PHE A 901 -20.42 -39.84 6.14
N ILE A 902 -19.68 -38.74 5.98
CA ILE A 902 -19.22 -38.26 4.66
C ILE A 902 -18.10 -39.15 4.11
N PHE A 903 -17.07 -39.41 4.93
CA PHE A 903 -15.86 -40.11 4.50
C PHE A 903 -16.14 -41.49 3.89
N ARG A 904 -17.09 -42.24 4.47
CA ARG A 904 -17.44 -43.57 3.99
C ARG A 904 -18.00 -43.60 2.56
N PHE A 905 -18.63 -42.54 2.08
CA PHE A 905 -19.08 -42.48 0.69
C PHE A 905 -17.91 -42.50 -0.29
N TYR A 906 -16.80 -41.84 0.03
CA TYR A 906 -15.60 -41.88 -0.79
C TYR A 906 -14.93 -43.25 -0.74
N ILE A 907 -14.56 -43.70 0.46
CA ILE A 907 -13.75 -44.90 0.61
C ILE A 907 -14.50 -46.17 0.22
N ALA A 908 -15.77 -46.29 0.59
CA ALA A 908 -16.53 -47.51 0.33
C ALA A 908 -17.18 -47.52 -1.07
N SER A 909 -17.68 -46.39 -1.58
CA SER A 909 -18.34 -46.38 -2.90
C SER A 909 -17.38 -46.03 -4.05
N LEU A 910 -16.39 -45.17 -3.86
CA LEU A 910 -15.45 -44.81 -4.94
C LEU A 910 -14.19 -45.68 -4.88
N GLY A 911 -13.83 -46.21 -3.71
CA GLY A 911 -12.65 -47.05 -3.52
C GLY A 911 -11.37 -46.26 -3.23
N ARG A 912 -11.50 -44.99 -2.80
CA ARG A 912 -10.40 -44.10 -2.45
C ARG A 912 -10.77 -43.22 -1.25
N ASN A 913 -9.79 -42.74 -0.50
CA ASN A 913 -10.05 -41.74 0.54
C ASN A 913 -10.65 -40.47 -0.07
N ALA A 914 -11.45 -39.76 0.73
CA ALA A 914 -11.79 -38.38 0.43
C ALA A 914 -10.49 -37.55 0.44
N PHE A 915 -10.35 -36.58 -0.46
CA PHE A 915 -9.31 -35.56 -0.32
C PHE A 915 -9.81 -34.44 0.59
N TYR A 916 -8.91 -33.75 1.28
CA TYR A 916 -9.22 -32.64 2.19
C TYR A 916 -10.14 -31.60 1.53
N LYS A 917 -9.83 -31.22 0.29
CA LYS A 917 -10.60 -30.25 -0.51
C LYS A 917 -12.03 -30.70 -0.85
N GLU A 918 -12.30 -31.99 -0.79
CA GLU A 918 -13.63 -32.58 -1.01
C GLU A 918 -14.37 -32.77 0.31
N PHE A 919 -13.65 -33.27 1.33
CA PHE A 919 -14.18 -33.60 2.64
C PHE A 919 -14.72 -32.37 3.38
N VAL A 920 -13.95 -31.27 3.43
CA VAL A 920 -14.33 -30.11 4.24
C VAL A 920 -15.62 -29.45 3.74
N PRO A 921 -15.80 -29.16 2.43
CA PRO A 921 -17.08 -28.65 1.92
C PRO A 921 -18.26 -29.58 2.19
N ASP A 922 -18.08 -30.90 2.03
CA ASP A 922 -19.15 -31.88 2.26
C ASP A 922 -19.51 -32.00 3.75
N LEU A 923 -18.52 -31.98 4.64
CA LEU A 923 -18.74 -31.95 6.09
C LEU A 923 -19.52 -30.69 6.51
N ARG A 924 -19.18 -29.52 5.96
CA ARG A 924 -19.89 -28.26 6.26
C ARG A 924 -21.39 -28.36 5.98
N ARG A 925 -21.80 -29.10 4.95
CA ARG A 925 -23.23 -29.27 4.59
C ARG A 925 -24.04 -29.99 5.65
N VAL A 926 -23.40 -30.83 6.45
CA VAL A 926 -24.05 -31.61 7.52
C VAL A 926 -23.66 -31.12 8.91
N SER A 927 -22.80 -30.11 9.04
CA SER A 927 -22.34 -29.56 10.32
C SER A 927 -23.15 -28.34 10.76
N GLY A 928 -22.87 -27.79 11.95
CA GLY A 928 -23.59 -26.66 12.53
C GLY A 928 -24.76 -27.08 13.43
N PHE A 929 -25.50 -26.07 13.90
CA PHE A 929 -26.65 -26.18 14.80
C PHE A 929 -27.91 -26.73 14.10
N LEU A 930 -27.77 -27.89 13.45
CA LEU A 930 -28.87 -28.62 12.86
C LEU A 930 -29.56 -29.45 13.94
N ASP A 931 -30.88 -29.34 14.04
CA ASP A 931 -31.68 -30.33 14.75
C ASP A 931 -31.70 -31.67 13.99
N ASP A 932 -32.25 -32.72 14.60
CA ASP A 932 -32.27 -34.07 14.00
C ASP A 932 -32.97 -34.10 12.64
N THR A 933 -34.03 -33.30 12.44
CA THR A 933 -34.78 -33.26 11.18
C THR A 933 -33.97 -32.56 10.10
N GLN A 934 -33.36 -31.42 10.43
CA GLN A 934 -32.50 -30.66 9.53
C GLN A 934 -31.24 -31.44 9.14
N LEU A 935 -30.62 -32.14 10.10
CA LEU A 935 -29.46 -32.98 9.86
C LEU A 935 -29.80 -34.12 8.90
N GLU A 936 -30.94 -34.77 9.10
CA GLU A 936 -31.39 -35.83 8.19
C GLU A 936 -31.69 -35.32 6.78
N ALA A 937 -32.33 -34.15 6.65
CA ALA A 937 -32.54 -33.50 5.36
C ALA A 937 -31.20 -33.14 4.67
N ALA A 938 -30.23 -32.63 5.42
CA ALA A 938 -28.90 -32.30 4.92
C ALA A 938 -28.14 -33.54 4.43
N LYS A 939 -28.19 -34.66 5.18
CA LYS A 939 -27.63 -35.94 4.75
C LYS A 939 -28.27 -36.41 3.45
N VAL A 940 -29.60 -36.36 3.33
CA VAL A 940 -30.30 -36.73 2.07
C VAL A 940 -29.84 -35.86 0.91
N ALA A 941 -29.76 -34.54 1.09
CA ALA A 941 -29.29 -33.61 0.06
C ALA A 941 -27.83 -33.89 -0.36
N PHE A 942 -26.95 -34.21 0.60
CA PHE A 942 -25.59 -34.63 0.32
C PHE A 942 -25.56 -35.90 -0.54
N VAL A 943 -26.31 -36.95 -0.17
CA VAL A 943 -26.30 -38.21 -0.92
C VAL A 943 -26.81 -38.01 -2.35
N ASN A 944 -27.88 -37.24 -2.53
CA ASN A 944 -28.44 -36.95 -3.86
C ASN A 944 -27.44 -36.18 -4.75
N ASP A 945 -26.73 -35.22 -4.18
CA ASP A 945 -25.66 -34.52 -4.88
C ASP A 945 -24.48 -35.46 -5.19
N PHE A 946 -24.07 -36.30 -4.23
CA PHE A 946 -22.93 -37.21 -4.37
C PHE A 946 -23.12 -38.19 -5.53
N VAL A 947 -24.31 -38.80 -5.66
CA VAL A 947 -24.61 -39.71 -6.78
C VAL A 947 -24.70 -38.98 -8.13
N SER A 948 -24.84 -37.65 -8.12
CA SER A 948 -24.88 -36.85 -9.35
C SER A 948 -23.50 -36.53 -9.92
N ARG A 949 -22.43 -36.75 -9.13
CA ARG A 949 -21.04 -36.44 -9.48
C ARG A 949 -20.53 -37.35 -10.59
N SER A 950 -19.68 -36.80 -11.46
CA SER A 950 -19.15 -37.48 -12.65
C SER A 950 -18.46 -38.81 -12.31
N GLU A 951 -17.65 -38.84 -11.25
CA GLU A 951 -16.92 -40.05 -10.83
C GLU A 951 -17.88 -41.17 -10.39
N PHE A 952 -18.92 -40.84 -9.62
CA PHE A 952 -19.93 -41.82 -9.21
C PHE A 952 -20.70 -42.35 -10.42
N LYS A 953 -21.16 -41.44 -11.28
CA LYS A 953 -21.90 -41.78 -12.50
C LYS A 953 -21.10 -42.69 -13.42
N GLN A 954 -19.84 -42.39 -13.68
CA GLN A 954 -18.96 -43.21 -14.52
C GLN A 954 -18.85 -44.65 -14.02
N LYS A 955 -18.82 -44.84 -12.70
CA LYS A 955 -18.69 -46.17 -12.10
C LYS A 955 -19.98 -46.97 -12.10
N TYR A 956 -21.12 -46.30 -11.95
CA TYR A 956 -22.37 -46.99 -11.63
C TYR A 956 -23.53 -46.78 -12.61
N ASP A 957 -23.62 -45.67 -13.36
CA ASP A 957 -24.81 -45.34 -14.17
C ASP A 957 -25.05 -46.34 -15.31
N ALA A 958 -24.00 -46.98 -15.83
CA ALA A 958 -24.11 -48.03 -16.83
C ALA A 958 -24.75 -49.33 -16.27
N ILE A 959 -24.82 -49.49 -14.94
CA ILE A 959 -25.36 -50.68 -14.28
C ILE A 959 -26.86 -50.48 -14.05
N THR A 960 -27.68 -51.11 -14.91
CA THR A 960 -29.14 -50.98 -14.88
C THR A 960 -29.84 -52.07 -14.06
N ASP A 961 -29.22 -53.23 -13.87
CA ASP A 961 -29.76 -54.30 -13.02
C ASP A 961 -29.57 -53.97 -11.51
N PRO A 962 -30.65 -54.01 -10.70
CA PRO A 962 -30.58 -53.73 -9.26
C PRO A 962 -29.61 -54.62 -8.46
N ALA A 963 -29.50 -55.91 -8.80
CA ALA A 963 -28.59 -56.81 -8.09
C ALA A 963 -27.14 -56.49 -8.41
N ALA A 964 -26.83 -56.29 -9.70
CA ALA A 964 -25.51 -55.86 -10.15
C ALA A 964 -25.10 -54.50 -9.56
N TYR A 965 -26.04 -53.56 -9.38
CA TYR A 965 -25.74 -52.26 -8.75
C TYR A 965 -25.36 -52.40 -7.27
N VAL A 966 -26.17 -53.15 -6.50
CA VAL A 966 -25.88 -53.42 -5.08
C VAL A 966 -24.55 -54.16 -4.95
N ASP A 967 -24.31 -55.17 -5.77
CA ASP A 967 -23.07 -55.95 -5.77
C ASP A 967 -21.85 -55.10 -6.12
N ALA A 968 -21.96 -54.20 -7.10
CA ALA A 968 -20.87 -53.32 -7.47
C ALA A 968 -20.45 -52.41 -6.29
N ILE A 969 -21.42 -51.86 -5.55
CA ILE A 969 -21.13 -51.04 -4.37
C ILE A 969 -20.54 -51.90 -3.25
N LEU A 970 -21.10 -53.08 -2.96
CA LEU A 970 -20.59 -53.99 -1.93
C LEU A 970 -19.17 -54.46 -2.22
N ASN A 971 -18.88 -54.76 -3.49
CA ASN A 971 -17.55 -55.13 -3.96
C ASN A 971 -16.58 -53.96 -3.83
N SER A 972 -16.99 -52.74 -4.19
CA SER A 972 -16.18 -51.53 -3.97
C SER A 972 -15.91 -51.30 -2.48
N ALA A 973 -16.92 -51.51 -1.63
CA ALA A 973 -16.80 -51.39 -0.18
C ALA A 973 -15.99 -52.55 0.42
N GLY A 974 -15.87 -53.67 -0.30
CA GLY A 974 -15.27 -54.92 0.15
C GLY A 974 -15.92 -55.46 1.42
N VAL A 975 -17.26 -55.38 1.52
CA VAL A 975 -18.04 -55.93 2.63
C VAL A 975 -19.18 -56.79 2.10
N THR A 976 -19.65 -57.71 2.93
CA THR A 976 -20.88 -58.47 2.70
C THR A 976 -21.94 -58.02 3.70
N LEU A 977 -23.16 -57.73 3.24
CA LEU A 977 -24.26 -57.33 4.13
C LEU A 977 -25.29 -58.44 4.29
N SER A 978 -25.71 -58.66 5.54
CA SER A 978 -26.83 -59.56 5.85
C SER A 978 -28.14 -59.12 5.17
N GLN A 979 -28.33 -57.82 4.99
CA GLN A 979 -29.50 -57.21 4.35
C GLN A 979 -29.38 -57.07 2.82
N ARG A 980 -28.36 -57.65 2.19
CA ARG A 980 -28.11 -57.52 0.74
C ARG A 980 -29.36 -57.78 -0.10
N GLN A 981 -30.07 -58.88 0.16
CA GLN A 981 -31.24 -59.25 -0.65
C GLN A 981 -32.38 -58.25 -0.51
N VAL A 982 -32.59 -57.71 0.70
CA VAL A 982 -33.63 -56.69 0.97
C VAL A 982 -33.37 -55.42 0.17
N LEU A 983 -32.10 -54.97 0.11
CA LEU A 983 -31.72 -53.79 -0.67
C LEU A 983 -31.96 -53.97 -2.18
N ILE A 984 -31.70 -55.17 -2.70
CA ILE A 984 -31.96 -55.51 -4.11
C ILE A 984 -33.47 -55.50 -4.39
N ASP A 985 -34.26 -56.11 -3.51
CA ASP A 985 -35.71 -56.20 -3.70
C ASP A 985 -36.38 -54.83 -3.56
N ASP A 986 -35.91 -53.97 -2.66
CA ASP A 986 -36.40 -52.60 -2.49
C ASP A 986 -36.05 -51.71 -3.68
N LEU A 987 -34.82 -51.80 -4.20
CA LEU A 987 -34.42 -51.06 -5.39
C LEU A 987 -35.18 -51.53 -6.63
N ARG A 988 -35.33 -52.85 -6.80
CA ARG A 988 -36.08 -53.44 -7.93
C ARG A 988 -37.56 -53.08 -7.90
N ALA A 989 -38.17 -53.04 -6.71
CA ALA A 989 -39.56 -52.66 -6.54
C ALA A 989 -39.79 -51.13 -6.52
N GLY A 990 -38.73 -50.32 -6.67
CA GLY A 990 -38.82 -48.85 -6.60
C GLY A 990 -39.17 -48.31 -5.22
N ARG A 991 -39.04 -49.12 -4.15
CA ARG A 991 -39.23 -48.69 -2.75
C ARG A 991 -38.05 -47.89 -2.23
N LYS A 992 -36.87 -48.05 -2.83
CA LYS A 992 -35.69 -47.21 -2.63
C LYS A 992 -35.15 -46.76 -3.98
N SER A 993 -34.74 -45.51 -4.05
CA SER A 993 -33.89 -45.00 -5.12
C SER A 993 -32.46 -45.55 -5.02
N ARG A 994 -31.66 -45.31 -6.06
CA ARG A 994 -30.22 -45.62 -6.05
C ARG A 994 -29.48 -44.87 -4.95
N ALA A 995 -29.82 -43.60 -4.73
CA ALA A 995 -29.29 -42.77 -3.64
C ALA A 995 -29.62 -43.35 -2.26
N GLU A 996 -30.87 -43.74 -2.02
CA GLU A 996 -31.29 -44.35 -0.76
C GLU A 996 -30.69 -45.74 -0.52
N THR A 997 -30.48 -46.51 -1.59
CA THR A 997 -29.81 -47.81 -1.54
C THR A 997 -28.33 -47.64 -1.19
N LEU A 998 -27.63 -46.70 -1.85
CA LEU A 998 -26.25 -46.35 -1.51
C LEU A 998 -26.15 -45.92 -0.04
N ARG A 999 -27.01 -45.00 0.40
CA ARG A 999 -27.03 -44.54 1.78
C ARG A 999 -27.17 -45.71 2.75
N ALA A 1000 -28.15 -46.59 2.53
CA ALA A 1000 -28.37 -47.75 3.39
C ALA A 1000 -27.14 -48.67 3.50
N ILE A 1001 -26.40 -48.87 2.40
CA ILE A 1001 -25.14 -49.61 2.42
C ILE A 1001 -24.08 -48.87 3.23
N MET A 1002 -23.92 -47.56 3.01
CA MET A 1002 -22.93 -46.75 3.73
C MET A 1002 -23.21 -46.70 5.24
N GLU A 1003 -24.48 -46.73 5.67
CA GLU A 1003 -24.85 -46.70 7.08
C GLU A 1003 -24.79 -48.07 7.78
N ALA A 1004 -24.47 -49.15 7.05
CA ALA A 1004 -24.39 -50.49 7.62
C ALA A 1004 -23.23 -50.65 8.62
N GLN A 1005 -23.44 -51.48 9.64
CA GLN A 1005 -22.45 -51.73 10.69
C GLN A 1005 -21.16 -52.34 10.12
N GLU A 1006 -21.26 -53.19 9.11
CA GLU A 1006 -20.12 -53.82 8.45
C GLU A 1006 -19.22 -52.79 7.75
N VAL A 1007 -19.80 -51.74 7.17
CA VAL A 1007 -19.04 -50.60 6.61
C VAL A 1007 -18.44 -49.77 7.74
N TYR A 1008 -19.21 -49.56 8.82
CA TYR A 1008 -18.74 -48.85 10.01
C TYR A 1008 -17.47 -49.50 10.57
N ASP A 1009 -17.52 -50.79 10.92
CA ASP A 1009 -16.43 -51.51 11.57
C ASP A 1009 -15.18 -51.57 10.70
N LYS A 1010 -15.35 -51.71 9.37
CA LYS A 1010 -14.23 -51.83 8.44
C LYS A 1010 -13.43 -50.53 8.30
N TYR A 1011 -14.10 -49.38 8.22
CA TYR A 1011 -13.45 -48.13 7.83
C TYR A 1011 -13.29 -47.12 8.97
N TYR A 1012 -13.82 -47.40 10.17
CA TYR A 1012 -13.82 -46.43 11.27
C TYR A 1012 -12.41 -45.95 11.61
N ASN A 1013 -11.47 -46.85 11.88
CA ASN A 1013 -10.09 -46.48 12.24
C ASN A 1013 -9.36 -45.75 11.10
N THR A 1014 -9.63 -46.13 9.84
CA THR A 1014 -9.05 -45.44 8.69
C THR A 1014 -9.55 -43.99 8.62
N ALA A 1015 -10.85 -43.79 8.73
CA ALA A 1015 -11.43 -42.45 8.76
C ALA A 1015 -10.95 -41.66 9.98
N PHE A 1016 -10.91 -42.29 11.15
CA PHE A 1016 -10.44 -41.68 12.39
C PHE A 1016 -9.02 -41.14 12.25
N VAL A 1017 -8.11 -41.88 11.62
CA VAL A 1017 -6.73 -41.42 11.35
C VAL A 1017 -6.69 -40.34 10.28
N VAL A 1018 -7.34 -40.53 9.14
CA VAL A 1018 -7.28 -39.56 8.03
C VAL A 1018 -7.88 -38.22 8.44
N MET A 1019 -8.96 -38.23 9.22
CA MET A 1019 -9.59 -37.01 9.73
C MET A 1019 -8.72 -36.24 10.73
N GLN A 1020 -7.70 -36.86 11.35
CA GLN A 1020 -6.69 -36.11 12.13
C GLN A 1020 -5.94 -35.11 11.24
N TYR A 1021 -5.50 -35.55 10.05
CA TYR A 1021 -4.83 -34.68 9.09
C TYR A 1021 -5.76 -33.58 8.59
N PHE A 1022 -7.05 -33.88 8.40
CA PHE A 1022 -8.02 -32.88 7.96
C PHE A 1022 -8.31 -31.82 9.03
N GLY A 1023 -8.47 -32.22 10.29
CA GLY A 1023 -8.75 -31.28 11.38
C GLY A 1023 -7.53 -30.50 11.83
N TYR A 1024 -6.45 -31.20 12.20
CA TYR A 1024 -5.24 -30.56 12.74
C TYR A 1024 -4.35 -29.97 11.65
N LEU A 1025 -4.08 -30.70 10.56
CA LEU A 1025 -3.05 -30.28 9.60
C LEU A 1025 -3.62 -29.62 8.34
N ARG A 1026 -4.95 -29.64 8.17
CA ARG A 1026 -5.69 -29.03 7.06
C ARG A 1026 -5.18 -29.46 5.67
N ARG A 1027 -4.74 -30.71 5.53
CA ARG A 1027 -4.20 -31.26 4.27
C ARG A 1027 -4.48 -32.75 4.13
N ASP A 1028 -4.16 -33.30 2.96
CA ASP A 1028 -4.17 -34.74 2.72
C ASP A 1028 -3.06 -35.45 3.52
N PRO A 1029 -3.33 -36.69 4.01
CA PRO A 1029 -2.33 -37.49 4.71
C PRO A 1029 -1.16 -37.87 3.79
N ASP A 1030 0.06 -37.82 4.32
CA ASP A 1030 1.22 -38.46 3.69
C ASP A 1030 1.26 -39.95 4.02
N ILE A 1031 2.18 -40.70 3.41
CA ILE A 1031 2.25 -42.17 3.52
C ILE A 1031 2.37 -42.68 4.98
N LEU A 1032 2.85 -41.85 5.92
CA LEU A 1032 3.05 -42.25 7.31
C LEU A 1032 1.72 -42.49 8.06
N TYR A 1033 0.59 -42.02 7.53
CA TYR A 1033 -0.72 -42.29 8.11
C TYR A 1033 -1.05 -43.79 8.22
N LEU A 1034 -0.47 -44.64 7.36
CA LEU A 1034 -0.65 -46.09 7.43
C LEU A 1034 -0.14 -46.68 8.76
N ASN A 1035 0.92 -46.09 9.33
CA ASN A 1035 1.45 -46.50 10.63
C ASN A 1035 0.49 -46.13 11.77
N TRP A 1036 -0.18 -44.97 11.65
CA TRP A 1036 -1.22 -44.58 12.60
C TRP A 1036 -2.44 -45.49 12.53
N ILE A 1037 -2.83 -45.96 11.34
CA ILE A 1037 -3.90 -46.96 11.17
C ILE A 1037 -3.53 -48.28 11.86
N ASP A 1038 -2.32 -48.79 11.64
CA ASP A 1038 -1.85 -50.02 12.30
C ASP A 1038 -1.83 -49.86 13.83
N THR A 1039 -1.39 -48.70 14.32
CA THR A 1039 -1.38 -48.37 15.75
C THR A 1039 -2.81 -48.36 16.32
N MET A 1040 -3.74 -47.68 15.65
CA MET A 1040 -5.15 -47.63 16.07
C MET A 1040 -5.82 -48.99 16.04
N ASN A 1041 -5.55 -49.81 15.02
CA ASN A 1041 -6.07 -51.18 14.92
C ASN A 1041 -5.56 -52.08 16.06
N LYS A 1042 -4.35 -51.85 16.57
CA LYS A 1042 -3.76 -52.64 17.67
C LYS A 1042 -4.15 -52.16 19.05
N THR A 1043 -4.24 -50.85 19.26
CA THR A 1043 -4.28 -50.26 20.61
C THR A 1043 -5.60 -49.56 20.93
N GLY A 1044 -6.28 -48.98 19.93
CA GLY A 1044 -7.38 -48.05 20.16
C GLY A 1044 -6.99 -46.77 20.92
N ASP A 1045 -5.70 -46.48 21.09
CA ASP A 1045 -5.20 -45.35 21.89
C ASP A 1045 -5.29 -44.03 21.12
N TYR A 1046 -6.48 -43.43 21.16
CA TYR A 1046 -6.75 -42.13 20.55
C TYR A 1046 -5.92 -40.99 21.17
N ARG A 1047 -5.58 -41.09 22.46
CA ARG A 1047 -4.95 -40.00 23.20
C ARG A 1047 -3.50 -39.82 22.77
N THR A 1048 -2.75 -40.91 22.62
CA THR A 1048 -1.38 -40.87 22.06
C THR A 1048 -1.38 -40.32 20.64
N MET A 1049 -2.36 -40.70 19.82
CA MET A 1049 -2.45 -40.18 18.47
C MET A 1049 -2.73 -38.67 18.45
N ILE A 1050 -3.75 -38.21 19.17
CA ILE A 1050 -4.09 -36.78 19.25
C ILE A 1050 -2.92 -35.97 19.82
N ASN A 1051 -2.23 -36.49 20.85
CA ASN A 1051 -1.01 -35.89 21.38
C ASN A 1051 0.06 -35.71 20.28
N GLY A 1052 0.22 -36.71 19.42
CA GLY A 1052 1.14 -36.66 18.27
C GLY A 1052 0.82 -35.55 17.28
N PHE A 1053 -0.46 -35.27 17.02
CA PHE A 1053 -0.88 -34.19 16.11
C PHE A 1053 -0.82 -32.81 16.77
N ILE A 1054 -1.39 -32.66 17.97
CA ILE A 1054 -1.50 -31.36 18.65
C ILE A 1054 -0.14 -30.79 19.06
N ASN A 1055 0.82 -31.66 19.37
CA ASN A 1055 2.19 -31.27 19.69
C ASN A 1055 3.16 -31.47 18.52
N SER A 1056 2.65 -31.82 17.33
CA SER A 1056 3.49 -31.88 16.14
C SER A 1056 4.08 -30.51 15.82
N LEU A 1057 5.29 -30.52 15.28
CA LEU A 1057 5.94 -29.31 14.78
C LEU A 1057 5.05 -28.62 13.73
N GLU A 1058 4.46 -29.41 12.83
CA GLU A 1058 3.59 -28.91 11.75
C GLU A 1058 2.36 -28.18 12.27
N TYR A 1059 1.64 -28.73 13.27
CA TYR A 1059 0.49 -28.07 13.86
C TYR A 1059 0.88 -26.75 14.53
N ARG A 1060 1.94 -26.76 15.33
CA ARG A 1060 2.41 -25.57 16.06
C ARG A 1060 2.91 -24.47 15.12
N GLN A 1061 3.56 -24.84 14.02
CA GLN A 1061 4.08 -23.91 12.99
C GLN A 1061 2.97 -23.15 12.25
N ARG A 1062 1.71 -23.59 12.34
CA ARG A 1062 0.56 -22.80 11.84
C ARG A 1062 0.42 -21.46 12.55
N PHE A 1063 0.95 -21.34 13.78
CA PHE A 1063 0.68 -20.23 14.68
C PHE A 1063 1.94 -19.50 15.18
N THR A 1064 3.13 -20.05 14.94
CA THR A 1064 4.40 -19.40 15.34
C THR A 1064 4.64 -18.09 14.60
N GLN A 1065 4.97 -17.04 15.35
CA GLN A 1065 5.36 -15.72 14.84
C GLN A 1065 6.73 -15.70 14.18
#